data_AF-A0A7V8F126-F1
#
_entry.id   AF-A0A7V8F126-F1
#
_cell.length_a   1.000
_cell.length_b   1.000
_cell.length_c   1.000
_cell.angle_alpha   90.00
_cell.angle_beta   90.00
_cell.angle_gamma   90.00
#
_symmetry.space_group_name_H-M   'P 1'
#
loop_
_entity.id
_entity.type
_entity.pdbx_description
1 polymer ?
#
loop_
_entity_poly.entity_id
_entity_poly.type
_entity_poly.pdbx_seq_one_letter_code
_entity_poly.pdbx_strand_id
1 'polypeptide(L)'
;MTDRMVLTADGSVAAFSTFESVTCLVLLGDPGAGKSHLFDHCDAHAGGRALSLRSFLLRDPALIDEGSTLFIDALDEHRAQHGDGPAFDNLIRHLGRLPPCRVRIACRSADWAGLSDLKLLSNCFPGKDQVQELHLLALSEEEQQQVLEQHGSAPKDFLQQARQRGLEEMLGNPLTLLMLAQVVAQDHWPLTRRELFERSSVLLLDEFNAAHRDDRQPHGQLSEQQMLEAAGLLCALRLLADIDGFSTDERYDRRYPPLRKLHAFGTAALRAALASRVFTSTREPGVFDYGHKASAEYLAARYLAGQFHAGLPLSRIRLLLGVEGKPASYLRGVHAWLAVFLGGHVNGFIAADPYGILVYGDAASLSVQSKIQLLQALADLATADPWFRGQEPPASNLAGFTEPGLVPCFQRLLSDPGQPHELRLLLLDLLRAGQPLPAMLQPLTQRLAGSGIHLSERAHAAQALSRLGEPGTHAVRQVYRKLVGDNDTRSLCGYLLSQRLAGQPHYGELLELYRQAADGPHTAYNSLTRWGLHEVVAESEIAVCLDGMVELWHQTADEAARAEMLRFVLCLLVRYLNTVAALDETRLFPWLGFINLGIVDPHPWLFNGLRTALQQRPETARGLLDRAASHPGLVGCGFLEQELPGADEQQAEAQESDYLCPEPYQPAVAALRQQLEGTVAPLTCDSYLLGLVIFDAIERETLAGQA
;
A
#
# COMPACT_ATOMS: atom_id res chain seq x y z
N MET A 1 -9.20 -2.64 19.87
CA MET A 1 -9.85 -1.67 18.98
C MET A 1 -11.03 -1.06 19.69
N THR A 2 -11.01 0.25 19.91
CA THR A 2 -11.91 0.88 20.90
C THR A 2 -13.07 1.66 20.30
N ASP A 3 -12.96 2.16 19.06
CA ASP A 3 -14.05 2.91 18.43
C ASP A 3 -13.97 2.80 16.89
N ARG A 4 -14.96 2.13 16.29
CA ARG A 4 -14.99 1.87 14.84
C ARG A 4 -15.72 3.00 14.11
N MET A 5 -15.28 3.28 12.89
CA MET A 5 -15.96 4.26 12.03
C MET A 5 -17.27 3.70 11.47
N VAL A 6 -18.30 4.54 11.49
CA VAL A 6 -19.63 4.25 10.97
C VAL A 6 -20.07 5.31 9.97
N LEU A 7 -20.90 4.91 9.03
CA LEU A 7 -21.58 5.77 8.07
C LEU A 7 -23.04 5.96 8.50
N THR A 8 -23.49 7.21 8.53
CA THR A 8 -24.88 7.55 8.82
C THR A 8 -25.75 7.54 7.56
N ALA A 9 -27.08 7.56 7.72
CA ALA A 9 -28.02 7.64 6.60
C ALA A 9 -27.87 8.89 5.72
N ASP A 10 -27.38 10.02 6.25
CA ASP A 10 -27.06 11.23 5.50
C ASP A 10 -25.69 11.18 4.79
N GLY A 11 -24.95 10.08 4.96
CA GLY A 11 -23.67 9.84 4.29
C GLY A 11 -22.47 10.45 5.02
N SER A 12 -22.62 10.88 6.26
CA SER A 12 -21.51 11.37 7.09
C SER A 12 -20.78 10.21 7.77
N VAL A 13 -19.45 10.34 7.89
CA VAL A 13 -18.58 9.33 8.49
C VAL A 13 -18.12 9.84 9.85
N ALA A 14 -18.39 9.08 10.90
CA ALA A 14 -18.05 9.44 12.28
C ALA A 14 -17.70 8.19 13.09
N ALA A 15 -17.05 8.37 14.24
CA ALA A 15 -16.79 7.27 15.15
C ALA A 15 -18.07 6.84 15.87
N PHE A 16 -18.26 5.55 16.13
CA PHE A 16 -19.48 5.00 16.75
C PHE A 16 -19.81 5.66 18.09
N SER A 17 -18.79 5.98 18.91
CA SER A 17 -18.95 6.68 20.20
C SER A 17 -19.65 8.04 20.10
N THR A 18 -19.58 8.70 18.94
CA THR A 18 -20.23 10.00 18.70
C THR A 18 -21.76 9.93 18.91
N PHE A 19 -22.35 8.74 18.76
CA PHE A 19 -23.78 8.52 18.83
C PHE A 19 -24.26 7.94 20.17
N GLU A 20 -23.42 7.94 21.21
CA GLU A 20 -23.74 7.41 22.55
C GLU A 20 -24.99 8.04 23.19
N SER A 21 -25.31 9.29 22.83
CA SER A 21 -26.46 10.05 23.35
C SER A 21 -27.79 9.65 22.70
N VAL A 22 -27.77 8.98 21.54
CA VAL A 22 -28.99 8.57 20.83
C VAL A 22 -29.71 7.46 21.59
N THR A 23 -31.04 7.51 21.68
CA THR A 23 -31.82 6.55 22.47
C THR A 23 -31.81 5.15 21.86
N CYS A 24 -32.04 5.03 20.55
CA CYS A 24 -32.00 3.77 19.83
C CYS A 24 -31.03 3.85 18.64
N LEU A 25 -29.99 3.00 18.64
CA LEU A 25 -29.14 2.83 17.46
C LEU A 25 -29.39 1.49 16.81
N VAL A 26 -29.44 1.47 15.48
CA VAL A 26 -29.39 0.27 14.67
C VAL A 26 -28.04 0.23 13.98
N LEU A 27 -27.18 -0.70 14.38
CA LEU A 27 -25.88 -0.95 13.77
C LEU A 27 -26.02 -2.04 12.70
N LEU A 28 -25.90 -1.62 11.45
CA LEU A 28 -25.86 -2.47 10.28
C LEU A 28 -24.41 -2.77 9.90
N GLY A 29 -24.22 -3.89 9.24
CA GLY A 29 -22.90 -4.27 8.73
C GLY A 29 -22.94 -5.66 8.14
N ASP A 30 -22.04 -5.90 7.20
CA ASP A 30 -21.91 -7.17 6.51
C ASP A 30 -21.54 -8.32 7.48
N PRO A 31 -21.76 -9.58 7.08
CA PRO A 31 -21.34 -10.73 7.88
C PRO A 31 -19.84 -10.66 8.21
N GLY A 32 -19.48 -10.86 9.47
CA GLY A 32 -18.08 -10.77 9.91
C GLY A 32 -17.49 -9.36 10.01
N ALA A 33 -18.27 -8.28 9.80
CA ALA A 33 -17.80 -6.89 9.90
C ALA A 33 -17.32 -6.48 11.32
N GLY A 34 -17.70 -7.26 12.34
CA GLY A 34 -17.30 -7.05 13.74
C GLY A 34 -18.35 -6.36 14.63
N LYS A 35 -19.64 -6.43 14.27
CA LYS A 35 -20.75 -5.83 15.06
C LYS A 35 -20.78 -6.34 16.50
N SER A 36 -20.79 -7.67 16.69
CA SER A 36 -20.81 -8.32 18.00
C SER A 36 -19.62 -7.90 18.86
N HIS A 37 -18.41 -7.93 18.26
CA HIS A 37 -17.19 -7.49 18.94
C HIS A 37 -17.23 -6.01 19.33
N LEU A 38 -17.79 -5.13 18.49
CA LEU A 38 -17.98 -3.72 18.84
C LEU A 38 -18.95 -3.56 20.02
N PHE A 39 -20.06 -4.30 20.01
CA PHE A 39 -21.05 -4.28 21.10
C PHE A 39 -20.46 -4.80 22.40
N ASP A 40 -19.78 -5.95 22.40
CA ASP A 40 -19.10 -6.51 23.57
C ASP A 40 -18.07 -5.53 24.16
N HIS A 41 -17.34 -4.84 23.29
CA HIS A 41 -16.37 -3.84 23.73
C HIS A 41 -17.04 -2.62 24.39
N CYS A 42 -18.09 -2.08 23.77
CA CYS A 42 -18.86 -0.97 24.35
C CYS A 42 -19.55 -1.37 25.65
N ASP A 43 -20.02 -2.61 25.76
CA ASP A 43 -20.70 -3.16 26.94
C ASP A 43 -19.79 -3.13 28.17
N ALA A 44 -18.55 -3.61 28.01
CA ALA A 44 -17.53 -3.64 29.05
C ALA A 44 -17.17 -2.23 29.57
N HIS A 45 -17.34 -1.18 28.77
CA HIS A 45 -17.01 0.20 29.14
C HIS A 45 -18.22 0.99 29.67
N ALA A 46 -19.44 0.68 29.20
CA ALA A 46 -20.66 1.38 29.57
C ALA A 46 -21.43 0.74 30.74
N GLY A 47 -20.98 -0.42 31.24
CA GLY A 47 -21.69 -1.20 32.27
C GLY A 47 -23.03 -1.76 31.76
N GLY A 48 -23.14 -1.99 30.45
CA GLY A 48 -24.37 -2.47 29.81
C GLY A 48 -24.59 -3.98 29.98
N ARG A 49 -25.53 -4.53 29.20
CA ARG A 49 -25.66 -5.98 29.00
C ARG A 49 -25.76 -6.31 27.50
N ALA A 50 -24.73 -6.94 26.93
CA ALA A 50 -24.79 -7.58 25.62
C ALA A 50 -25.65 -8.86 25.67
N LEU A 51 -26.67 -8.93 24.80
CA LEU A 51 -27.66 -10.00 24.75
C LEU A 51 -27.94 -10.37 23.30
N SER A 52 -28.11 -11.66 23.00
CA SER A 52 -28.77 -12.06 21.76
C SER A 52 -30.25 -11.68 21.81
N LEU A 53 -30.87 -11.40 20.66
CA LEU A 53 -32.29 -11.07 20.58
C LEU A 53 -33.18 -12.12 21.25
N ARG A 54 -32.87 -13.41 21.09
CA ARG A 54 -33.58 -14.50 21.77
C ARG A 54 -33.50 -14.38 23.29
N SER A 55 -32.31 -14.11 23.83
CA SER A 55 -32.09 -13.96 25.27
C SER A 55 -32.80 -12.70 25.81
N PHE A 56 -32.81 -11.63 25.02
CA PHE A 56 -33.54 -10.41 25.32
C PHE A 56 -35.06 -10.66 25.40
N LEU A 57 -35.65 -11.31 24.40
CA LEU A 57 -37.10 -11.59 24.36
C LEU A 57 -37.59 -12.50 25.50
N LEU A 58 -36.71 -13.37 26.03
CA LEU A 58 -37.01 -14.25 27.16
C LEU A 58 -36.89 -13.57 28.53
N ARG A 59 -36.28 -12.39 28.59
CA ARG A 59 -36.05 -11.66 29.84
C ARG A 59 -37.27 -10.85 30.23
N ASP A 60 -37.57 -10.74 31.51
CA ASP A 60 -38.64 -9.86 31.97
C ASP A 60 -38.22 -8.39 31.84
N PRO A 61 -38.95 -7.53 31.10
CA PRO A 61 -38.69 -6.10 31.00
C PRO A 61 -38.56 -5.39 32.36
N ALA A 62 -39.26 -5.88 33.39
CA ALA A 62 -39.22 -5.29 34.74
C ALA A 62 -37.87 -5.47 35.46
N LEU A 63 -36.99 -6.36 34.95
CA LEU A 63 -35.65 -6.62 35.49
C LEU A 63 -34.54 -5.82 34.77
N ILE A 64 -34.92 -4.91 33.87
CA ILE A 64 -34.00 -4.00 33.21
C ILE A 64 -33.93 -2.71 34.02
N ASP A 65 -32.72 -2.28 34.34
CA ASP A 65 -32.50 -1.09 35.16
C ASP A 65 -32.76 0.19 34.34
N GLU A 66 -33.44 1.17 34.93
CA GLU A 66 -33.67 2.47 34.30
C GLU A 66 -32.34 3.21 34.05
N GLY A 67 -32.20 3.86 32.89
CA GLY A 67 -30.97 4.54 32.46
C GLY A 67 -29.87 3.61 31.94
N SER A 68 -30.08 2.29 31.94
CA SER A 68 -29.13 1.32 31.39
C SER A 68 -29.01 1.42 29.86
N THR A 69 -27.95 0.82 29.32
CA THR A 69 -27.75 0.64 27.88
C THR A 69 -27.81 -0.84 27.54
N LEU A 70 -28.71 -1.22 26.65
CA LEU A 70 -28.88 -2.59 26.16
C LEU A 70 -28.23 -2.74 24.79
N PHE A 71 -27.35 -3.74 24.67
CA PHE A 71 -26.78 -4.14 23.39
C PHE A 71 -27.44 -5.45 22.96
N ILE A 72 -28.26 -5.38 21.92
CA ILE A 72 -29.05 -6.49 21.38
C ILE A 72 -28.43 -6.89 20.05
N ASP A 73 -27.81 -8.06 20.00
CA ASP A 73 -27.23 -8.62 18.78
C ASP A 73 -28.16 -9.70 18.18
N ALA A 74 -27.83 -10.15 16.95
CA ALA A 74 -28.48 -11.27 16.28
C ALA A 74 -29.97 -11.07 15.92
N LEU A 75 -30.36 -9.86 15.50
CA LEU A 75 -31.72 -9.64 14.95
C LEU A 75 -31.95 -10.46 13.68
N ASP A 76 -30.94 -10.53 12.82
CA ASP A 76 -30.90 -11.33 11.59
C ASP A 76 -31.14 -12.83 11.84
N GLU A 77 -30.52 -13.41 12.86
CA GLU A 77 -30.67 -14.83 13.19
C GLU A 77 -32.10 -15.18 13.61
N HIS A 78 -32.74 -14.31 14.40
CA HIS A 78 -34.11 -14.53 14.84
C HIS A 78 -35.11 -14.40 13.67
N ARG A 79 -34.85 -13.51 12.71
CA ARG A 79 -35.62 -13.39 11.47
C ARG A 79 -35.49 -14.63 10.60
N ALA A 80 -34.27 -15.16 10.44
CA ALA A 80 -34.03 -16.39 9.71
C ALA A 80 -34.77 -17.60 10.31
N GLN A 81 -34.90 -17.66 11.65
CA GLN A 81 -35.56 -18.76 12.36
C GLN A 81 -37.11 -18.65 12.38
N HIS A 82 -37.67 -17.45 12.55
CA HIS A 82 -39.11 -17.27 12.85
C HIS A 82 -39.88 -16.49 11.76
N GLY A 83 -39.17 -16.03 10.72
CA GLY A 83 -39.69 -15.14 9.68
C GLY A 83 -39.63 -13.66 10.05
N ASP A 84 -39.52 -12.80 9.03
CA ASP A 84 -39.24 -11.36 9.18
C ASP A 84 -40.28 -10.62 10.05
N GLY A 85 -41.58 -10.80 9.75
CA GLY A 85 -42.68 -10.13 10.45
C GLY A 85 -42.78 -10.53 11.93
N PRO A 86 -42.96 -11.84 12.25
CA PRO A 86 -43.10 -12.29 13.64
C PRO A 86 -41.91 -11.94 14.53
N ALA A 87 -40.69 -12.03 14.00
CA ALA A 87 -39.48 -11.69 14.74
C ALA A 87 -39.44 -10.22 15.16
N PHE A 88 -39.73 -9.32 14.23
CA PHE A 88 -39.68 -7.88 14.50
C PHE A 88 -40.87 -7.40 15.34
N ASP A 89 -42.07 -7.93 15.11
CA ASP A 89 -43.25 -7.62 15.93
C ASP A 89 -43.03 -7.99 17.41
N ASN A 90 -42.36 -9.12 17.66
CA ASN A 90 -42.01 -9.53 19.02
C ASN A 90 -40.99 -8.57 19.66
N LEU A 91 -39.98 -8.13 18.90
CA LEU A 91 -39.02 -7.12 19.34
C LEU A 91 -39.73 -5.81 19.71
N ILE A 92 -40.54 -5.26 18.80
CA ILE A 92 -41.27 -3.99 19.01
C ILE A 92 -42.19 -4.07 20.25
N ARG A 93 -42.93 -5.18 20.40
CA ARG A 93 -43.80 -5.39 21.56
C ARG A 93 -43.02 -5.46 22.87
N HIS A 94 -41.82 -6.02 22.84
CA HIS A 94 -40.96 -6.14 24.00
C HIS A 94 -40.31 -4.80 24.37
N LEU A 95 -39.79 -4.07 23.37
CA LEU A 95 -39.22 -2.73 23.54
C LEU A 95 -40.24 -1.75 24.13
N GLY A 96 -41.51 -1.81 23.70
CA GLY A 96 -42.57 -0.95 24.23
C GLY A 96 -42.93 -1.18 25.71
N ARG A 97 -42.34 -2.19 26.37
CA ARG A 97 -42.54 -2.48 27.80
C ARG A 97 -41.32 -2.16 28.66
N LEU A 98 -40.22 -1.72 28.05
CA LEU A 98 -39.01 -1.40 28.78
C LEU A 98 -39.17 -0.08 29.56
N PRO A 99 -38.50 0.06 30.72
CA PRO A 99 -38.29 1.36 31.34
C PRO A 99 -37.40 2.25 30.46
N PRO A 100 -37.32 3.57 30.74
CA PRO A 100 -36.42 4.47 30.00
C PRO A 100 -34.98 3.96 29.99
N CYS A 101 -34.50 3.53 28.82
CA CYS A 101 -33.15 2.99 28.63
C CYS A 101 -32.68 3.27 27.20
N ARG A 102 -31.37 3.15 26.98
CA ARG A 102 -30.77 3.21 25.65
C ARG A 102 -30.72 1.81 25.04
N VAL A 103 -31.01 1.70 23.76
CA VAL A 103 -31.04 0.43 23.03
C VAL A 103 -30.09 0.51 21.83
N ARG A 104 -29.29 -0.54 21.62
CA ARG A 104 -28.38 -0.71 20.50
C ARG A 104 -28.70 -2.05 19.86
N ILE A 105 -29.08 -2.06 18.59
CA ILE A 105 -29.54 -3.26 17.89
C ILE A 105 -28.57 -3.52 16.75
N ALA A 106 -27.93 -4.69 16.72
CA ALA A 106 -27.09 -5.11 15.61
C ALA A 106 -27.90 -6.03 14.67
N CYS A 107 -27.74 -5.79 13.37
CA CYS A 107 -28.39 -6.59 12.33
C CYS A 107 -27.47 -6.68 11.11
N ARG A 108 -27.57 -7.76 10.34
CA ARG A 108 -26.98 -7.81 9.00
C ARG A 108 -27.74 -6.87 8.08
N SER A 109 -27.00 -6.19 7.21
CA SER A 109 -27.62 -5.33 6.21
C SER A 109 -28.59 -6.10 5.31
N ALA A 110 -28.31 -7.39 5.01
CA ALA A 110 -29.16 -8.32 4.25
C ALA A 110 -30.56 -8.53 4.81
N ASP A 111 -30.68 -8.50 6.13
CA ASP A 111 -31.90 -8.88 6.84
C ASP A 111 -32.65 -7.65 7.37
N TRP A 112 -32.15 -6.44 7.09
CA TRP A 112 -32.75 -5.16 7.46
C TRP A 112 -33.77 -4.69 6.43
N ALA A 113 -35.01 -4.43 6.84
CA ALA A 113 -36.08 -3.98 5.93
C ALA A 113 -36.12 -2.44 5.75
N GLY A 114 -35.07 -1.74 6.17
CA GLY A 114 -34.90 -0.30 5.92
C GLY A 114 -35.97 0.55 6.58
N LEU A 115 -36.65 1.38 5.77
CA LEU A 115 -37.62 2.37 6.24
C LEU A 115 -38.82 1.78 6.99
N SER A 116 -39.22 0.53 6.71
CA SER A 116 -40.34 -0.09 7.43
C SER A 116 -39.98 -0.38 8.89
N ASP A 117 -38.77 -0.90 9.10
CA ASP A 117 -38.26 -1.24 10.43
C ASP A 117 -37.97 0.02 11.24
N LEU A 118 -37.35 1.04 10.62
CA LEU A 118 -37.14 2.34 11.23
C LEU A 118 -38.44 2.98 11.71
N LYS A 119 -39.49 2.97 10.87
CA LYS A 119 -40.77 3.59 11.21
C LYS A 119 -41.42 2.93 12.42
N LEU A 120 -41.30 1.61 12.55
CA LEU A 120 -41.82 0.88 13.71
C LEU A 120 -41.02 1.17 14.97
N LEU A 121 -39.69 1.25 14.89
CA LEU A 121 -38.83 1.65 16.02
C LEU A 121 -39.10 3.08 16.47
N SER A 122 -39.33 4.02 15.54
CA SER A 122 -39.70 5.39 15.88
C SER A 122 -41.01 5.51 16.66
N ASN A 123 -41.92 4.53 16.55
CA ASN A 123 -43.13 4.50 17.38
C ASN A 123 -42.81 4.13 18.84
N CYS A 124 -41.76 3.33 19.09
CA CYS A 124 -41.31 2.98 20.43
C CYS A 124 -40.50 4.11 21.09
N PHE A 125 -39.75 4.85 20.29
CA PHE A 125 -38.84 5.92 20.77
C PHE A 125 -39.22 7.26 20.09
N PRO A 126 -40.28 7.93 20.56
CA PRO A 126 -40.78 9.14 19.92
C PRO A 126 -39.85 10.33 20.17
N GLY A 127 -39.54 11.07 19.11
CA GLY A 127 -38.75 12.30 19.16
C GLY A 127 -37.82 12.42 17.95
N LYS A 128 -37.37 13.65 17.67
CA LYS A 128 -36.39 13.88 16.60
C LYS A 128 -35.04 13.29 17.02
N ASP A 129 -34.37 12.60 16.08
CA ASP A 129 -33.02 12.04 16.26
C ASP A 129 -32.92 11.01 17.42
N GLN A 130 -34.03 10.39 17.79
CA GLN A 130 -34.10 9.36 18.84
C GLN A 130 -33.77 7.95 18.35
N VAL A 131 -33.98 7.69 17.05
CA VAL A 131 -33.65 6.43 16.38
C VAL A 131 -32.70 6.75 15.23
N GLN A 132 -31.55 6.09 15.17
CA GLN A 132 -30.59 6.30 14.11
C GLN A 132 -30.04 4.98 13.56
N GLU A 133 -29.97 4.90 12.24
CA GLU A 133 -29.33 3.82 11.49
C GLU A 133 -27.87 4.18 11.22
N LEU A 134 -26.97 3.25 11.53
CA LEU A 134 -25.52 3.38 11.35
C LEU A 134 -25.00 2.16 10.60
N HIS A 135 -24.10 2.35 9.63
CA HIS A 135 -23.46 1.27 8.88
C HIS A 135 -22.00 1.17 9.27
N LEU A 136 -21.57 -0.01 9.74
CA LEU A 136 -20.20 -0.27 10.13
C LEU A 136 -19.28 -0.29 8.90
N LEU A 137 -18.24 0.55 8.90
CA LEU A 137 -17.29 0.62 7.80
C LEU A 137 -16.24 -0.51 7.83
N ALA A 138 -15.66 -0.78 6.67
CA ALA A 138 -14.51 -1.67 6.52
C ALA A 138 -13.30 -1.19 7.34
N LEU A 139 -12.44 -2.13 7.73
CA LEU A 139 -11.22 -1.85 8.48
C LEU A 139 -10.25 -0.96 7.69
N SER A 140 -9.72 0.08 8.33
CA SER A 140 -8.56 0.84 7.84
C SER A 140 -7.30 -0.03 7.83
N GLU A 141 -6.21 0.44 7.20
CA GLU A 141 -4.94 -0.29 7.23
C GLU A 141 -4.37 -0.44 8.65
N GLU A 142 -4.48 0.61 9.46
CA GLU A 142 -4.06 0.60 10.86
C GLU A 142 -4.90 -0.38 11.67
N GLU A 143 -6.22 -0.41 11.42
CA GLU A 143 -7.10 -1.37 12.06
C GLU A 143 -6.78 -2.81 11.62
N GLN A 144 -6.54 -3.06 10.33
CA GLN A 144 -6.11 -4.39 9.86
C GLN A 144 -4.90 -4.90 10.64
N GLN A 145 -3.89 -4.05 10.83
CA GLN A 145 -2.70 -4.41 11.60
C GLN A 145 -3.03 -4.73 13.06
N GLN A 146 -3.84 -3.89 13.72
CA GLN A 146 -4.27 -4.11 15.10
C GLN A 146 -5.05 -5.43 15.28
N VAL A 147 -5.95 -5.78 14.35
CA VAL A 147 -6.70 -7.05 14.42
C VAL A 147 -5.75 -8.25 14.39
N LEU A 148 -4.76 -8.21 13.50
CA LEU A 148 -3.78 -9.29 13.36
C LEU A 148 -2.88 -9.41 14.60
N GLU A 149 -2.43 -8.28 15.16
CA GLU A 149 -1.60 -8.24 16.37
C GLU A 149 -2.33 -8.83 17.58
N GLN A 150 -3.61 -8.50 17.75
CA GLN A 150 -4.43 -9.00 18.85
C GLN A 150 -4.68 -10.51 18.79
N HIS A 151 -4.76 -11.09 17.59
CA HIS A 151 -5.07 -12.51 17.39
C HIS A 151 -3.82 -13.39 17.17
N GLY A 152 -2.62 -12.79 17.13
CA GLY A 152 -1.33 -13.49 17.18
C GLY A 152 -1.07 -14.51 16.05
N SER A 153 -1.81 -14.44 14.95
CA SER A 153 -1.94 -15.55 13.99
C SER A 153 -1.35 -15.28 12.61
N ALA A 154 -0.79 -14.09 12.34
CA ALA A 154 -0.29 -13.73 11.01
C ALA A 154 1.25 -13.55 10.97
N PRO A 155 1.92 -14.00 9.90
CA PRO A 155 3.28 -13.57 9.61
C PRO A 155 3.39 -12.03 9.55
N LYS A 156 4.54 -11.47 9.97
CA LYS A 156 4.77 -10.00 9.97
C LYS A 156 4.50 -9.34 8.62
N ASP A 157 4.80 -10.05 7.53
CA ASP A 157 4.65 -9.53 6.17
C ASP A 157 3.32 -9.94 5.52
N PHE A 158 2.36 -10.51 6.27
CA PHE A 158 1.11 -11.05 5.73
C PHE A 158 0.31 -10.01 4.93
N LEU A 159 0.09 -8.82 5.49
CA LEU A 159 -0.68 -7.76 4.81
C LEU A 159 -0.02 -7.35 3.49
N GLN A 160 1.31 -7.16 3.49
CA GLN A 160 2.06 -6.86 2.27
C GLN A 160 1.92 -7.98 1.24
N GLN A 161 2.04 -9.24 1.68
CA GLN A 161 1.93 -10.42 0.81
C GLN A 161 0.51 -10.62 0.26
N ALA A 162 -0.53 -10.29 1.03
CA ALA A 162 -1.93 -10.37 0.62
C ALA A 162 -2.27 -9.28 -0.41
N ARG A 163 -1.85 -8.04 -0.15
CA ARG A 163 -2.00 -6.91 -1.09
C ARG A 163 -1.26 -7.17 -2.40
N GLN A 164 -0.02 -7.66 -2.30
CA GLN A 164 0.72 -8.09 -3.48
C GLN A 164 -0.11 -9.09 -4.28
N ARG A 165 -0.73 -10.11 -3.67
CA ARG A 165 -1.56 -11.12 -4.36
C ARG A 165 -2.94 -10.62 -4.85
N GLY A 166 -3.25 -9.33 -4.71
CA GLY A 166 -4.50 -8.73 -5.16
C GLY A 166 -5.70 -9.05 -4.27
N LEU A 167 -5.46 -9.32 -2.98
CA LEU A 167 -6.53 -9.55 -1.98
C LEU A 167 -6.85 -8.31 -1.15
N GLU A 168 -6.30 -7.15 -1.50
CA GLU A 168 -6.37 -5.91 -0.71
C GLU A 168 -7.78 -5.56 -0.25
N GLU A 169 -8.73 -5.53 -1.20
CA GLU A 169 -10.11 -5.16 -0.90
C GLU A 169 -10.75 -6.11 0.15
N MET A 170 -10.34 -7.39 0.18
CA MET A 170 -10.87 -8.41 1.10
C MET A 170 -10.41 -8.24 2.55
N LEU A 171 -9.35 -7.47 2.78
CA LEU A 171 -8.75 -7.29 4.11
C LEU A 171 -9.57 -6.36 5.01
N GLY A 172 -10.51 -5.61 4.43
CA GLY A 172 -11.40 -4.71 5.16
C GLY A 172 -12.43 -5.41 6.07
N ASN A 173 -12.69 -6.70 5.86
CA ASN A 173 -13.59 -7.49 6.70
C ASN A 173 -12.77 -8.25 7.77
N PRO A 174 -12.95 -8.00 9.08
CA PRO A 174 -12.13 -8.61 10.14
C PRO A 174 -12.13 -10.14 10.11
N LEU A 175 -13.28 -10.76 9.86
CA LEU A 175 -13.37 -12.22 9.82
C LEU A 175 -12.64 -12.79 8.60
N THR A 176 -12.77 -12.14 7.43
CA THR A 176 -12.04 -12.52 6.21
C THR A 176 -10.53 -12.35 6.40
N LEU A 177 -10.11 -11.25 7.03
CA LEU A 177 -8.72 -10.97 7.36
C LEU A 177 -8.11 -12.07 8.24
N LEU A 178 -8.75 -12.38 9.37
CA LEU A 178 -8.29 -13.40 10.32
C LEU A 178 -8.27 -14.80 9.70
N MET A 179 -9.28 -15.11 8.90
CA MET A 179 -9.37 -16.39 8.19
C MET A 179 -8.25 -16.56 7.18
N LEU A 180 -7.97 -15.55 6.34
CA LEU A 180 -6.86 -15.58 5.40
C LEU A 180 -5.52 -15.71 6.13
N ALA A 181 -5.35 -14.98 7.24
CA ALA A 181 -4.16 -15.10 8.09
C ALA A 181 -3.98 -16.52 8.64
N GLN A 182 -5.06 -17.14 9.14
CA GLN A 182 -5.03 -18.50 9.68
C GLN A 182 -4.69 -19.55 8.61
N VAL A 183 -5.28 -19.45 7.42
CA VAL A 183 -4.97 -20.35 6.29
C VAL A 183 -3.49 -20.28 5.93
N VAL A 184 -2.96 -19.05 5.85
CA VAL A 184 -1.54 -18.83 5.52
C VAL A 184 -0.62 -19.32 6.64
N ALA A 185 -1.03 -19.19 7.90
CA ALA A 185 -0.25 -19.68 9.04
C ALA A 185 -0.15 -21.21 9.08
N GLN A 186 -1.15 -21.93 8.57
CA GLN A 186 -1.19 -23.40 8.58
C GLN A 186 -0.52 -24.02 7.35
N ASP A 187 -0.80 -23.50 6.15
CA ASP A 187 -0.48 -24.15 4.87
C ASP A 187 0.46 -23.32 3.97
N HIS A 188 1.00 -22.19 4.47
CA HIS A 188 1.64 -21.15 3.66
C HIS A 188 0.70 -20.58 2.58
N TRP A 189 1.15 -19.59 1.81
CA TRP A 189 0.35 -19.07 0.69
C TRP A 189 0.21 -20.13 -0.42
N PRO A 190 -1.00 -20.31 -1.00
CA PRO A 190 -1.21 -21.13 -2.18
C PRO A 190 -0.24 -20.79 -3.31
N LEU A 191 0.15 -21.80 -4.08
CA LEU A 191 1.11 -21.64 -5.18
C LEU A 191 0.51 -20.92 -6.39
N THR A 192 -0.81 -20.99 -6.55
CA THR A 192 -1.54 -20.42 -7.69
C THR A 192 -2.70 -19.54 -7.25
N ARG A 193 -3.06 -18.57 -8.09
CA ARG A 193 -4.24 -17.72 -7.82
C ARG A 193 -5.51 -18.55 -7.84
N ARG A 194 -5.60 -19.56 -8.72
CA ARG A 194 -6.76 -20.46 -8.80
C ARG A 194 -7.02 -21.14 -7.47
N GLU A 195 -5.99 -21.73 -6.85
CA GLU A 195 -6.12 -22.42 -5.57
C GLU A 195 -6.52 -21.45 -4.45
N LEU A 196 -5.96 -20.24 -4.45
CA LEU A 196 -6.33 -19.19 -3.52
C LEU A 196 -7.82 -18.81 -3.63
N PHE A 197 -8.32 -18.57 -4.84
CA PHE A 197 -9.72 -18.24 -5.06
C PHE A 197 -10.66 -19.43 -4.81
N GLU A 198 -10.23 -20.66 -5.09
CA GLU A 198 -11.00 -21.87 -4.77
C GLU A 198 -11.19 -22.03 -3.26
N ARG A 199 -10.11 -21.96 -2.48
CA ARG A 199 -10.17 -22.07 -1.01
C ARG A 199 -10.93 -20.89 -0.40
N SER A 200 -10.63 -19.66 -0.81
CA SER A 200 -11.28 -18.47 -0.25
C SER A 200 -12.76 -18.37 -0.58
N SER A 201 -13.19 -18.76 -1.79
CA SER A 201 -14.60 -18.71 -2.18
C SER A 201 -15.47 -19.60 -1.29
N VAL A 202 -15.02 -20.82 -1.00
CA VAL A 202 -15.72 -21.73 -0.08
C VAL A 202 -15.83 -21.11 1.31
N LEU A 203 -14.73 -20.54 1.81
CA LEU A 203 -14.73 -19.94 3.13
C LEU A 203 -15.59 -18.67 3.22
N LEU A 204 -15.63 -17.82 2.19
CA LEU A 204 -16.49 -16.63 2.14
C LEU A 204 -17.98 -17.00 2.13
N LEU A 205 -18.31 -18.14 1.53
CA LEU A 205 -19.65 -18.70 1.48
C LEU A 205 -20.02 -19.44 2.77
N ASP A 206 -19.03 -19.93 3.53
CA ASP A 206 -19.26 -20.59 4.82
C ASP A 206 -19.51 -19.57 5.94
N GLU A 207 -20.49 -19.87 6.78
CA GLU A 207 -20.81 -19.09 7.98
C GLU A 207 -20.05 -19.69 9.18
N PHE A 208 -19.07 -18.94 9.69
CA PHE A 208 -18.18 -19.43 10.74
C PHE A 208 -18.80 -19.48 12.16
N ASN A 209 -20.06 -19.10 12.34
CA ASN A 209 -20.71 -19.14 13.65
C ASN A 209 -21.12 -20.57 14.02
N ALA A 210 -20.36 -21.21 14.92
CA ALA A 210 -20.64 -22.56 15.44
C ALA A 210 -22.01 -22.66 16.13
N ALA A 211 -22.46 -21.59 16.82
CA ALA A 211 -23.80 -21.50 17.41
C ALA A 211 -24.93 -21.58 16.37
N HIS A 212 -24.65 -21.39 15.07
CA HIS A 212 -25.62 -21.45 13.98
C HIS A 212 -25.58 -22.77 13.20
N ARG A 213 -24.60 -23.65 13.46
CA ARG A 213 -24.61 -25.01 12.88
C ARG A 213 -25.64 -25.90 13.57
N ASP A 214 -25.83 -25.71 14.87
CA ASP A 214 -26.68 -26.56 15.70
C ASP A 214 -28.18 -26.20 15.65
N ASP A 215 -28.55 -24.96 15.28
CA ASP A 215 -29.94 -24.46 15.24
C ASP A 215 -30.61 -24.55 13.84
N ARG A 216 -29.96 -25.20 12.85
CA ARG A 216 -30.47 -25.35 11.47
C ARG A 216 -31.35 -26.60 11.32
N GLN A 217 -32.67 -26.43 11.11
CA GLN A 217 -33.54 -27.10 10.09
C GLN A 217 -35.04 -26.70 10.31
N PRO A 218 -35.87 -26.44 9.26
CA PRO A 218 -36.12 -27.32 8.11
C PRO A 218 -36.36 -26.59 6.75
N HIS A 219 -35.50 -25.63 6.38
CA HIS A 219 -35.36 -25.20 4.98
C HIS A 219 -34.00 -25.69 4.48
N GLY A 220 -34.03 -26.59 3.49
CA GLY A 220 -32.98 -27.54 3.09
C GLY A 220 -31.53 -27.07 3.26
N GLN A 221 -30.72 -27.93 3.88
CA GLN A 221 -29.25 -27.83 3.88
C GLN A 221 -28.77 -27.62 2.44
N LEU A 222 -28.42 -26.38 2.09
CA LEU A 222 -27.78 -26.09 0.82
C LEU A 222 -26.40 -26.73 0.85
N SER A 223 -26.08 -27.52 -0.17
CA SER A 223 -24.72 -28.02 -0.31
C SER A 223 -23.77 -26.87 -0.66
N GLU A 224 -22.48 -27.05 -0.36
CA GLU A 224 -21.43 -26.13 -0.78
C GLU A 224 -21.50 -25.84 -2.29
N GLN A 225 -21.77 -26.87 -3.10
CA GLN A 225 -21.95 -26.73 -4.53
C GLN A 225 -23.13 -25.83 -4.90
N GLN A 226 -24.28 -25.98 -4.23
CA GLN A 226 -25.44 -25.12 -4.48
C GLN A 226 -25.16 -23.67 -4.10
N MET A 227 -24.40 -23.42 -3.02
CA MET A 227 -23.97 -22.08 -2.62
C MET A 227 -23.02 -21.46 -3.65
N LEU A 228 -22.04 -22.22 -4.13
CA LEU A 228 -21.11 -21.78 -5.17
C LEU A 228 -21.82 -21.46 -6.49
N GLU A 229 -22.79 -22.29 -6.90
CA GLU A 229 -23.58 -22.07 -8.10
C GLU A 229 -24.49 -20.83 -7.96
N ALA A 230 -25.15 -20.66 -6.82
CA ALA A 230 -25.98 -19.48 -6.54
C ALA A 230 -25.16 -18.18 -6.55
N ALA A 231 -24.04 -18.16 -5.84
CA ALA A 231 -23.15 -17.00 -5.80
C ALA A 231 -22.55 -16.71 -7.18
N GLY A 232 -22.09 -17.75 -7.89
CA GLY A 232 -21.56 -17.61 -9.25
C GLY A 232 -22.58 -17.07 -10.26
N LEU A 233 -23.85 -17.50 -10.17
CA LEU A 233 -24.94 -16.93 -10.97
C LEU A 233 -25.15 -15.44 -10.66
N LEU A 234 -25.24 -15.07 -9.38
CA LEU A 234 -25.44 -13.68 -8.98
C LEU A 234 -24.27 -12.79 -9.43
N CYS A 235 -23.03 -13.23 -9.25
CA CYS A 235 -21.85 -12.52 -9.75
C CYS A 235 -21.85 -12.41 -11.28
N ALA A 236 -22.21 -13.48 -12.00
CA ALA A 236 -22.30 -13.46 -13.46
C ALA A 236 -23.37 -12.47 -13.94
N LEU A 237 -24.56 -12.48 -13.34
CA LEU A 237 -25.63 -11.55 -13.67
C LEU A 237 -25.21 -10.11 -13.38
N ARG A 238 -24.58 -9.85 -12.24
CA ARG A 238 -24.14 -8.52 -11.84
C ARG A 238 -23.06 -7.95 -12.76
N LEU A 239 -22.15 -8.79 -13.25
CA LEU A 239 -21.08 -8.36 -14.15
C LEU A 239 -21.56 -8.23 -15.61
N LEU A 240 -22.43 -9.12 -16.07
CA LEU A 240 -22.86 -9.19 -17.48
C LEU A 240 -24.08 -8.31 -17.78
N ALA A 241 -24.91 -8.03 -16.77
CA ALA A 241 -26.08 -7.17 -16.93
C ALA A 241 -25.79 -5.75 -16.44
N ASP A 242 -26.48 -4.80 -17.05
CA ASP A 242 -26.47 -3.38 -16.67
C ASP A 242 -27.36 -3.15 -15.43
N ILE A 243 -26.95 -3.77 -14.30
CA ILE A 243 -27.61 -3.68 -13.00
C ILE A 243 -26.57 -3.26 -11.95
N ASP A 244 -27.01 -2.54 -10.92
CA ASP A 244 -26.13 -2.01 -9.87
C ASP A 244 -26.12 -2.89 -8.61
N GLY A 245 -27.01 -3.89 -8.55
CA GLY A 245 -27.10 -4.83 -7.44
C GLY A 245 -28.38 -5.66 -7.47
N PHE A 246 -28.66 -6.38 -6.39
CA PHE A 246 -29.87 -7.18 -6.21
C PHE A 246 -30.66 -6.66 -5.01
N SER A 247 -31.97 -6.52 -5.17
CA SER A 247 -32.84 -6.10 -4.07
C SER A 247 -33.45 -7.30 -3.35
N THR A 248 -33.48 -7.24 -2.02
CA THR A 248 -34.29 -8.12 -1.17
C THR A 248 -35.75 -7.64 -1.06
N ASP A 249 -36.03 -6.38 -1.44
CA ASP A 249 -37.39 -5.86 -1.59
C ASP A 249 -38.06 -6.45 -2.84
N GLU A 250 -39.37 -6.51 -2.80
CA GLU A 250 -40.24 -7.03 -3.84
C GLU A 250 -40.53 -6.02 -4.95
N ARG A 251 -40.21 -4.74 -4.70
CA ARG A 251 -40.37 -3.64 -5.65
C ARG A 251 -39.42 -3.82 -6.82
N TYR A 252 -39.96 -3.66 -8.02
CA TYR A 252 -39.17 -3.79 -9.23
C TYR A 252 -38.45 -2.48 -9.53
N ASP A 253 -37.12 -2.51 -9.43
CA ASP A 253 -36.23 -1.55 -10.07
C ASP A 253 -35.43 -2.27 -11.16
N ARG A 254 -35.22 -1.60 -12.29
CA ARG A 254 -34.41 -2.14 -13.40
C ARG A 254 -32.94 -2.24 -13.00
N ARG A 255 -32.43 -1.32 -12.17
CA ARG A 255 -31.06 -1.32 -11.66
C ARG A 255 -30.88 -2.30 -10.48
N TYR A 256 -31.96 -2.62 -9.76
CA TYR A 256 -31.96 -3.52 -8.61
C TYR A 256 -33.03 -4.61 -8.74
N PRO A 257 -32.84 -5.59 -9.64
CA PRO A 257 -33.81 -6.66 -9.84
C PRO A 257 -34.07 -7.45 -8.53
N PRO A 258 -35.34 -7.75 -8.22
CA PRO A 258 -35.69 -8.53 -7.03
C PRO A 258 -35.37 -10.02 -7.24
N LEU A 259 -34.82 -10.67 -6.22
CA LEU A 259 -34.35 -12.07 -6.31
C LEU A 259 -35.39 -13.07 -6.83
N ARG A 260 -36.67 -12.91 -6.47
CA ARG A 260 -37.76 -13.81 -6.88
C ARG A 260 -37.98 -13.89 -8.40
N LYS A 261 -37.53 -12.88 -9.16
CA LYS A 261 -37.61 -12.87 -10.62
C LYS A 261 -36.49 -13.69 -11.28
N LEU A 262 -35.51 -14.14 -10.51
CA LEU A 262 -34.43 -15.00 -10.97
C LEU A 262 -34.88 -16.47 -10.88
N HIS A 263 -35.59 -16.95 -11.91
CA HIS A 263 -36.15 -18.30 -11.95
C HIS A 263 -35.11 -19.43 -12.14
N ALA A 264 -33.84 -19.08 -12.35
CA ALA A 264 -32.77 -20.05 -12.62
C ALA A 264 -32.32 -20.84 -11.39
N PHE A 265 -32.60 -20.34 -10.18
CA PHE A 265 -32.17 -20.95 -8.93
C PHE A 265 -33.22 -20.77 -7.84
N GLY A 266 -33.25 -21.64 -6.83
CA GLY A 266 -34.20 -21.51 -5.72
C GLY A 266 -33.97 -20.21 -4.95
N THR A 267 -35.03 -19.44 -4.69
CA THR A 267 -34.94 -18.12 -4.01
C THR A 267 -34.24 -18.20 -2.65
N ALA A 268 -34.39 -19.34 -1.94
CA ALA A 268 -33.70 -19.59 -0.67
C ALA A 268 -32.17 -19.60 -0.82
N ALA A 269 -31.65 -20.23 -1.88
CA ALA A 269 -30.21 -20.30 -2.11
C ALA A 269 -29.63 -18.99 -2.62
N LEU A 270 -30.38 -18.23 -3.43
CA LEU A 270 -29.98 -16.87 -3.83
C LEU A 270 -29.92 -15.93 -2.63
N ARG A 271 -30.89 -16.01 -1.70
CA ARG A 271 -30.83 -15.26 -0.44
C ARG A 271 -29.64 -15.67 0.42
N ALA A 272 -29.40 -16.97 0.58
CA ALA A 272 -28.25 -17.48 1.34
C ALA A 272 -26.91 -17.00 0.74
N ALA A 273 -26.79 -16.99 -0.58
CA ALA A 273 -25.62 -16.45 -1.25
C ALA A 273 -25.45 -14.94 -1.00
N LEU A 274 -26.50 -14.12 -1.15
CA LEU A 274 -26.44 -12.68 -0.84
C LEU A 274 -26.10 -12.39 0.63
N ALA A 275 -26.51 -13.27 1.55
CA ALA A 275 -26.21 -13.14 2.98
C ALA A 275 -24.79 -13.61 3.35
N SER A 276 -24.00 -14.09 2.39
CA SER A 276 -22.60 -14.51 2.60
C SER A 276 -21.61 -13.33 2.52
N ARG A 277 -20.34 -13.57 2.85
CA ARG A 277 -19.28 -12.55 2.76
C ARG A 277 -18.81 -12.26 1.33
N VAL A 278 -19.36 -12.94 0.33
CA VAL A 278 -19.10 -12.62 -1.08
C VAL A 278 -19.78 -11.32 -1.50
N PHE A 279 -20.89 -10.96 -0.84
CA PHE A 279 -21.71 -9.80 -1.14
C PHE A 279 -21.69 -8.80 0.02
N THR A 280 -21.93 -7.54 -0.31
CA THR A 280 -21.98 -6.43 0.65
C THR A 280 -23.21 -5.58 0.38
N SER A 281 -23.74 -4.95 1.42
CA SER A 281 -24.81 -3.98 1.24
C SER A 281 -24.31 -2.72 0.56
N THR A 282 -25.09 -2.20 -0.38
CA THR A 282 -24.86 -0.89 -0.98
C THR A 282 -25.37 0.23 -0.07
N ARG A 283 -25.22 1.49 -0.51
CA ARG A 283 -25.81 2.65 0.17
C ARG A 283 -27.34 2.64 0.13
N GLU A 284 -27.93 1.93 -0.82
CA GLU A 284 -29.38 1.79 -0.89
C GLU A 284 -29.85 0.65 0.04
N PRO A 285 -30.76 0.93 0.99
CA PRO A 285 -31.25 -0.09 1.91
C PRO A 285 -31.84 -1.30 1.20
N GLY A 286 -31.46 -2.51 1.62
CA GLY A 286 -31.96 -3.76 1.04
C GLY A 286 -31.42 -4.08 -0.36
N VAL A 287 -30.36 -3.39 -0.80
CA VAL A 287 -29.68 -3.65 -2.08
C VAL A 287 -28.26 -4.16 -1.84
N PHE A 288 -27.89 -5.21 -2.57
CA PHE A 288 -26.62 -5.93 -2.43
C PHE A 288 -25.82 -5.92 -3.72
N ASP A 289 -24.51 -5.73 -3.59
CA ASP A 289 -23.54 -5.93 -4.67
C ASP A 289 -22.49 -6.96 -4.24
N TYR A 290 -21.63 -7.41 -5.14
CA TYR A 290 -20.45 -8.18 -4.74
C TYR A 290 -19.51 -7.28 -3.91
N GLY A 291 -18.84 -7.85 -2.92
CA GLY A 291 -17.86 -7.11 -2.11
C GLY A 291 -16.57 -6.82 -2.87
N HIS A 292 -16.13 -7.79 -3.68
CA HIS A 292 -14.82 -7.74 -4.37
C HIS A 292 -14.93 -8.18 -5.81
N LYS A 293 -14.44 -7.34 -6.72
CA LYS A 293 -14.55 -7.61 -8.15
C LYS A 293 -13.81 -8.88 -8.56
N ALA A 294 -12.58 -9.09 -8.07
CA ALA A 294 -11.78 -10.26 -8.43
C ALA A 294 -12.46 -11.59 -8.02
N SER A 295 -13.09 -11.63 -6.83
CA SER A 295 -13.86 -12.79 -6.36
C SER A 295 -15.12 -13.00 -7.21
N ALA A 296 -15.82 -11.92 -7.55
CA ALA A 296 -16.99 -11.98 -8.42
C ALA A 296 -16.63 -12.49 -9.83
N GLU A 297 -15.52 -12.03 -10.40
CA GLU A 297 -15.04 -12.48 -11.72
C GLU A 297 -14.68 -13.97 -11.72
N TYR A 298 -14.02 -14.45 -10.66
CA TYR A 298 -13.72 -15.87 -10.48
C TYR A 298 -15.00 -16.71 -10.38
N LEU A 299 -15.94 -16.33 -9.50
CA LEU A 299 -17.19 -17.06 -9.29
C LEU A 299 -18.09 -17.04 -10.53
N ALA A 300 -18.16 -15.90 -11.23
CA ALA A 300 -18.88 -15.76 -12.49
C ALA A 300 -18.29 -16.67 -13.58
N ALA A 301 -16.97 -16.67 -13.73
CA ALA A 301 -16.29 -17.53 -14.71
C ALA A 301 -16.47 -19.01 -14.38
N ARG A 302 -16.41 -19.39 -13.09
CA ARG A 302 -16.69 -20.76 -12.63
C ARG A 302 -18.11 -21.19 -13.01
N TYR A 303 -19.11 -20.34 -12.75
CA TYR A 303 -20.49 -20.59 -13.12
C TYR A 303 -20.65 -20.75 -14.63
N LEU A 304 -20.13 -19.82 -15.43
CA LEU A 304 -20.19 -19.88 -16.90
C LEU A 304 -19.48 -21.11 -17.48
N ALA A 305 -18.35 -21.52 -16.90
CA ALA A 305 -17.68 -22.77 -17.26
C ALA A 305 -18.57 -24.00 -16.95
N GLY A 306 -19.25 -24.00 -15.81
CA GLY A 306 -20.28 -25.00 -15.50
C GLY A 306 -21.39 -25.05 -16.55
N GLN A 307 -21.90 -23.89 -16.98
CA GLN A 307 -22.90 -23.81 -18.04
C GLN A 307 -22.39 -24.35 -19.39
N PHE A 308 -21.11 -24.10 -19.72
CA PHE A 308 -20.48 -24.70 -20.90
C PHE A 308 -20.48 -26.23 -20.81
N HIS A 309 -20.05 -26.79 -19.67
CA HIS A 309 -20.06 -28.23 -19.45
C HIS A 309 -21.47 -28.85 -19.43
N ALA A 310 -22.48 -28.06 -19.05
CA ALA A 310 -23.89 -28.43 -19.16
C ALA A 310 -24.47 -28.33 -20.58
N GLY A 311 -23.67 -27.93 -21.58
CA GLY A 311 -24.03 -27.93 -23.00
C GLY A 311 -24.27 -26.55 -23.61
N LEU A 312 -24.08 -25.45 -22.87
CA LEU A 312 -24.16 -24.11 -23.46
C LEU A 312 -23.00 -23.88 -24.45
N PRO A 313 -23.26 -23.49 -25.71
CA PRO A 313 -22.19 -23.28 -26.68
C PRO A 313 -21.20 -22.20 -26.24
N LEU A 314 -19.90 -22.47 -26.37
CA LEU A 314 -18.84 -21.52 -26.03
C LEU A 314 -18.97 -20.19 -26.78
N SER A 315 -19.44 -20.21 -28.02
CA SER A 315 -19.71 -19.00 -28.80
C SER A 315 -20.75 -18.08 -28.14
N ARG A 316 -21.77 -18.64 -27.48
CA ARG A 316 -22.78 -17.87 -26.75
C ARG A 316 -22.19 -17.21 -25.50
N ILE A 317 -21.37 -17.93 -24.75
CA ILE A 317 -20.68 -17.37 -23.58
C ILE A 317 -19.77 -16.22 -24.01
N ARG A 318 -18.98 -16.41 -25.08
CA ARG A 318 -18.08 -15.38 -25.59
C ARG A 318 -18.80 -14.13 -26.10
N LEU A 319 -19.99 -14.28 -26.69
CA LEU A 319 -20.83 -13.16 -27.10
C LEU A 319 -21.34 -12.31 -25.92
N LEU A 320 -21.47 -12.90 -24.72
CA LEU A 320 -21.84 -12.14 -23.52
C LEU A 320 -20.67 -11.29 -23.00
N LEU A 321 -19.43 -11.70 -23.28
CA LEU A 321 -18.24 -11.01 -22.77
C LEU A 321 -17.81 -9.84 -23.65
N GLY A 322 -18.17 -9.85 -24.94
CA GLY A 322 -17.87 -8.75 -25.84
C GLY A 322 -18.09 -9.09 -27.32
N VAL A 323 -17.52 -8.24 -28.18
CA VAL A 323 -17.77 -8.22 -29.62
C VAL A 323 -16.61 -8.91 -30.34
N GLU A 324 -16.93 -9.71 -31.37
CA GLU A 324 -15.93 -10.45 -32.17
C GLU A 324 -14.98 -11.32 -31.33
N GLY A 325 -15.47 -11.79 -30.18
CA GLY A 325 -14.72 -12.64 -29.27
C GLY A 325 -13.67 -11.92 -28.43
N LYS A 326 -13.53 -10.59 -28.53
CA LYS A 326 -12.74 -9.73 -27.64
C LYS A 326 -13.59 -9.31 -26.44
N PRO A 327 -13.09 -9.46 -25.20
CA PRO A 327 -13.85 -9.07 -24.01
C PRO A 327 -13.94 -7.55 -23.89
N ALA A 328 -15.05 -7.04 -23.36
CA ALA A 328 -15.14 -5.67 -22.89
C ALA A 328 -14.15 -5.45 -21.72
N SER A 329 -13.61 -4.25 -21.58
CA SER A 329 -12.58 -3.93 -20.56
C SER A 329 -12.99 -4.33 -19.15
N TYR A 330 -14.26 -4.13 -18.80
CA TYR A 330 -14.80 -4.47 -17.47
C TYR A 330 -14.94 -5.99 -17.23
N LEU A 331 -14.96 -6.81 -18.30
CA LEU A 331 -15.16 -8.27 -18.27
C LEU A 331 -13.88 -9.08 -18.56
N ARG A 332 -12.72 -8.41 -18.66
CA ARG A 332 -11.43 -9.06 -18.92
C ARG A 332 -11.06 -10.11 -17.87
N GLY A 333 -11.42 -9.90 -16.59
CA GLY A 333 -11.16 -10.89 -15.55
C GLY A 333 -12.03 -12.14 -15.68
N VAL A 334 -13.32 -12.00 -16.02
CA VAL A 334 -14.19 -13.16 -16.33
C VAL A 334 -13.63 -13.95 -17.52
N HIS A 335 -13.22 -13.24 -18.59
CA HIS A 335 -12.60 -13.84 -19.77
C HIS A 335 -11.31 -14.59 -19.41
N ALA A 336 -10.46 -14.00 -18.56
CA ALA A 336 -9.21 -14.61 -18.14
C ALA A 336 -9.40 -15.87 -17.30
N TRP A 337 -10.34 -15.86 -16.35
CA TRP A 337 -10.68 -17.05 -15.56
C TRP A 337 -11.32 -18.15 -16.40
N LEU A 338 -12.15 -17.81 -17.39
CA LEU A 338 -12.70 -18.81 -18.32
C LEU A 338 -11.61 -19.55 -19.09
N ALA A 339 -10.51 -18.87 -19.47
CA ALA A 339 -9.38 -19.53 -20.11
C ALA A 339 -8.72 -20.59 -19.21
N VAL A 340 -8.71 -20.36 -17.89
CA VAL A 340 -8.18 -21.30 -16.88
C VAL A 340 -9.14 -22.47 -16.68
N PHE A 341 -10.44 -22.22 -16.55
CA PHE A 341 -11.45 -23.28 -16.36
C PHE A 341 -11.65 -24.12 -17.62
N LEU A 342 -11.59 -23.50 -18.79
CA LEU A 342 -11.83 -24.14 -20.09
C LEU A 342 -10.52 -24.37 -20.84
N GLY A 343 -9.52 -24.96 -20.17
CA GLY A 343 -8.16 -25.15 -20.72
C GLY A 343 -8.10 -25.82 -22.10
N GLY A 344 -9.05 -26.70 -22.45
CA GLY A 344 -9.17 -27.29 -23.79
C GLY A 344 -9.50 -26.29 -24.92
N HIS A 345 -9.95 -25.09 -24.58
CA HIS A 345 -10.34 -24.02 -25.49
C HIS A 345 -9.52 -22.73 -25.32
N VAL A 346 -8.44 -22.79 -24.52
CA VAL A 346 -7.62 -21.64 -24.10
C VAL A 346 -7.13 -20.79 -25.28
N ASN A 347 -6.80 -21.39 -26.43
CA ASN A 347 -6.27 -20.70 -27.62
C ASN A 347 -7.21 -19.58 -28.09
N GLY A 348 -8.53 -19.82 -28.06
CA GLY A 348 -9.51 -18.83 -28.48
C GLY A 348 -9.58 -17.63 -27.55
N PHE A 349 -9.28 -17.83 -26.26
CA PHE A 349 -9.23 -16.78 -25.26
C PHE A 349 -7.90 -16.01 -25.30
N ILE A 350 -6.78 -16.72 -25.47
CA ILE A 350 -5.45 -16.13 -25.65
C ILE A 350 -5.41 -15.23 -26.89
N ALA A 351 -5.92 -15.71 -28.04
CA ALA A 351 -5.91 -14.92 -29.27
C ALA A 351 -6.77 -13.65 -29.17
N ALA A 352 -7.80 -13.66 -28.33
CA ALA A 352 -8.70 -12.54 -28.16
C ALA A 352 -8.15 -11.44 -27.25
N ASP A 353 -7.46 -11.82 -26.18
CA ASP A 353 -6.93 -10.87 -25.19
C ASP A 353 -5.74 -11.46 -24.42
N PRO A 354 -4.56 -11.58 -25.04
CA PRO A 354 -3.43 -12.25 -24.42
C PRO A 354 -2.92 -11.50 -23.19
N TYR A 355 -2.89 -10.17 -23.22
CA TYR A 355 -2.49 -9.39 -22.04
C TYR A 355 -3.47 -9.55 -20.88
N GLY A 356 -4.78 -9.61 -21.16
CA GLY A 356 -5.78 -9.82 -20.12
C GLY A 356 -5.69 -11.20 -19.48
N ILE A 357 -5.41 -12.26 -20.26
CA ILE A 357 -5.14 -13.61 -19.73
C ILE A 357 -3.98 -13.58 -18.74
N LEU A 358 -2.90 -12.88 -19.09
CA LEU A 358 -1.70 -12.81 -18.25
C LEU A 358 -1.97 -12.08 -16.93
N VAL A 359 -2.72 -10.97 -16.97
CA VAL A 359 -2.83 -10.04 -15.83
C VAL A 359 -3.98 -10.37 -14.88
N TYR A 360 -5.16 -10.75 -15.40
CA TYR A 360 -6.37 -10.87 -14.57
C TYR A 360 -6.68 -12.30 -14.12
N GLY A 361 -6.20 -13.30 -14.87
CA GLY A 361 -6.46 -14.71 -14.59
C GLY A 361 -5.41 -15.34 -13.67
N ASP A 362 -5.07 -16.58 -13.99
CA ASP A 362 -4.02 -17.34 -13.32
C ASP A 362 -3.13 -18.02 -14.37
N ALA A 363 -2.21 -17.24 -14.93
CA ALA A 363 -1.33 -17.71 -15.98
C ALA A 363 -0.39 -18.84 -15.52
N ALA A 364 -0.14 -18.96 -14.21
CA ALA A 364 0.62 -20.05 -13.61
C ALA A 364 -0.07 -21.42 -13.80
N SER A 365 -1.41 -21.44 -13.78
CA SER A 365 -2.24 -22.64 -13.97
C SER A 365 -2.34 -23.13 -15.43
N LEU A 366 -1.79 -22.39 -16.40
CA LEU A 366 -1.80 -22.80 -17.79
C LEU A 366 -0.75 -23.89 -18.07
N SER A 367 -1.03 -24.78 -19.03
CA SER A 367 -0.02 -25.75 -19.49
C SER A 367 1.15 -25.05 -20.19
N VAL A 368 2.32 -25.69 -20.21
CA VAL A 368 3.52 -25.17 -20.88
C VAL A 368 3.24 -24.77 -22.34
N GLN A 369 2.52 -25.61 -23.07
CA GLN A 369 2.10 -25.34 -24.44
C GLN A 369 1.27 -24.05 -24.55
N SER A 370 0.32 -23.86 -23.63
CA SER A 370 -0.55 -22.68 -23.59
C SER A 370 0.22 -21.42 -23.20
N LYS A 371 1.20 -21.54 -22.29
CA LYS A 371 2.11 -20.44 -21.93
C LYS A 371 3.00 -20.03 -23.11
N ILE A 372 3.49 -20.99 -23.92
CA ILE A 372 4.24 -20.69 -25.16
C ILE A 372 3.35 -19.95 -26.15
N GLN A 373 2.11 -20.41 -26.34
CA GLN A 373 1.14 -19.74 -27.22
C GLN A 373 0.79 -18.34 -26.72
N LEU A 374 0.66 -18.17 -25.40
CA LEU A 374 0.44 -16.86 -24.79
C LEU A 374 1.61 -15.90 -25.05
N LEU A 375 2.85 -16.34 -24.88
CA LEU A 375 4.04 -15.53 -25.20
C LEU A 375 4.08 -15.14 -26.68
N GLN A 376 3.70 -16.03 -27.59
CA GLN A 376 3.63 -15.71 -29.02
C GLN A 376 2.53 -14.70 -29.32
N ALA A 377 1.33 -14.89 -28.75
CA ALA A 377 0.22 -13.96 -28.93
C ALA A 377 0.51 -12.57 -28.31
N LEU A 378 1.26 -12.51 -27.21
CA LEU A 378 1.77 -11.26 -26.64
C LEU A 378 2.78 -10.58 -27.57
N ALA A 379 3.65 -11.34 -28.24
CA ALA A 379 4.57 -10.79 -29.22
C ALA A 379 3.84 -10.19 -30.43
N ASP A 380 2.86 -10.92 -30.96
CA ASP A 380 2.02 -10.46 -32.06
C ASP A 380 1.22 -9.20 -31.66
N LEU A 381 0.66 -9.19 -30.44
CA LEU A 381 -0.04 -8.03 -29.88
C LEU A 381 0.89 -6.83 -29.75
N ALA A 382 2.11 -7.01 -29.22
CA ALA A 382 3.06 -5.93 -29.03
C ALA A 382 3.49 -5.29 -30.37
N THR A 383 3.55 -6.08 -31.44
CA THR A 383 3.84 -5.56 -32.78
C THR A 383 2.65 -4.76 -33.33
N ALA A 384 1.43 -5.22 -33.08
CA ALA A 384 0.22 -4.53 -33.53
C ALA A 384 -0.09 -3.26 -32.71
N ASP A 385 0.20 -3.28 -31.42
CA ASP A 385 -0.04 -2.20 -30.46
C ASP A 385 1.18 -2.03 -29.53
N PRO A 386 2.06 -1.06 -29.82
CA PRO A 386 3.21 -0.76 -28.98
C PRO A 386 2.87 -0.35 -27.54
N TRP A 387 1.62 0.04 -27.26
CA TRP A 387 1.16 0.52 -25.95
C TRP A 387 0.27 -0.50 -25.21
N PHE A 388 0.23 -1.76 -25.67
CA PHE A 388 -0.69 -2.80 -25.21
C PHE A 388 -0.70 -3.05 -23.69
N ARG A 389 0.38 -2.68 -22.99
CA ARG A 389 0.57 -2.93 -21.55
C ARG A 389 -0.23 -1.96 -20.68
N GLY A 390 -0.43 -0.71 -21.13
CA GLY A 390 -1.03 0.32 -20.29
C GLY A 390 -0.25 0.55 -18.99
N GLN A 391 -0.73 -0.02 -17.88
CA GLN A 391 -0.10 0.05 -16.56
C GLN A 391 0.68 -1.23 -16.24
N GLU A 392 1.76 -1.11 -15.45
CA GLU A 392 2.53 -2.28 -14.99
C GLU A 392 1.65 -3.21 -14.14
N PRO A 393 1.62 -4.52 -14.45
CA PRO A 393 0.82 -5.45 -13.68
C PRO A 393 1.50 -5.74 -12.33
N PRO A 394 0.72 -6.04 -11.27
CA PRO A 394 1.29 -6.46 -9.99
C PRO A 394 2.19 -7.70 -10.17
N ALA A 395 3.40 -7.68 -9.62
CA ALA A 395 4.38 -8.77 -9.78
C ALA A 395 3.82 -10.15 -9.36
N SER A 396 2.90 -10.19 -8.41
CA SER A 396 2.22 -11.42 -7.97
C SER A 396 1.38 -12.09 -9.06
N ASN A 397 0.79 -11.33 -9.99
CA ASN A 397 -0.04 -11.88 -11.07
C ASN A 397 0.84 -12.57 -12.11
N LEU A 398 2.11 -12.15 -12.19
CA LEU A 398 3.13 -12.72 -13.05
C LEU A 398 3.87 -13.91 -12.40
N ALA A 399 3.78 -14.02 -11.07
CA ALA A 399 4.44 -15.09 -10.33
C ALA A 399 3.93 -16.47 -10.75
N GLY A 400 4.83 -17.47 -10.76
CA GLY A 400 4.49 -18.85 -11.18
C GLY A 400 4.31 -19.04 -12.69
N PHE A 401 4.37 -17.98 -13.51
CA PHE A 401 4.35 -18.12 -14.96
C PHE A 401 5.58 -18.86 -15.49
N THR A 402 6.77 -18.48 -15.03
CA THR A 402 8.03 -19.02 -15.54
C THR A 402 8.24 -20.46 -15.11
N GLU A 403 8.77 -21.26 -16.03
CA GLU A 403 9.15 -22.65 -15.80
C GLU A 403 10.22 -23.08 -16.83
N PRO A 404 10.99 -24.16 -16.58
CA PRO A 404 12.10 -24.57 -17.44
C PRO A 404 11.72 -24.78 -18.92
N GLY A 405 10.49 -25.27 -19.19
CA GLY A 405 10.01 -25.48 -20.55
C GLY A 405 9.88 -24.20 -21.39
N LEU A 406 9.85 -23.03 -20.77
CA LEU A 406 9.72 -21.73 -21.45
C LEU A 406 11.07 -21.09 -21.83
N VAL A 407 12.20 -21.63 -21.33
CA VAL A 407 13.55 -21.07 -21.56
C VAL A 407 13.83 -20.81 -23.04
N PRO A 408 13.60 -21.75 -23.99
CA PRO A 408 13.87 -21.49 -25.40
C PRO A 408 13.04 -20.32 -25.97
N CYS A 409 11.81 -20.15 -25.47
CA CYS A 409 10.93 -19.06 -25.91
C CYS A 409 11.44 -17.71 -25.40
N PHE A 410 11.80 -17.61 -24.12
CA PHE A 410 12.40 -16.40 -23.54
C PHE A 410 13.70 -16.00 -24.25
N GLN A 411 14.59 -16.96 -24.50
CA GLN A 411 15.84 -16.71 -25.22
C GLN A 411 15.59 -16.15 -26.62
N ARG A 412 14.71 -16.81 -27.39
CA ARG A 412 14.36 -16.37 -28.75
C ARG A 412 13.77 -14.96 -28.77
N LEU A 413 12.76 -14.70 -27.94
CA LEU A 413 12.05 -13.42 -27.94
C LEU A 413 12.91 -12.26 -27.42
N LEU A 414 13.74 -12.49 -26.40
CA LEU A 414 14.64 -11.45 -25.92
C LEU A 414 15.73 -11.14 -26.95
N SER A 415 16.34 -12.15 -27.57
CA SER A 415 17.45 -11.97 -28.51
C SER A 415 17.04 -11.38 -29.87
N ASP A 416 15.75 -11.37 -30.20
CA ASP A 416 15.26 -10.81 -31.46
C ASP A 416 15.21 -9.26 -31.41
N PRO A 417 16.04 -8.56 -32.21
CA PRO A 417 16.09 -7.10 -32.22
C PRO A 417 14.82 -6.49 -32.80
N GLY A 418 14.04 -7.23 -33.60
CA GLY A 418 12.79 -6.78 -34.19
C GLY A 418 11.63 -6.71 -33.19
N GLN A 419 11.79 -7.30 -31.99
CA GLN A 419 10.74 -7.27 -30.98
C GLN A 419 10.56 -5.86 -30.38
N PRO A 420 9.32 -5.45 -30.07
CA PRO A 420 9.05 -4.18 -29.39
C PRO A 420 9.69 -4.11 -28.00
N HIS A 421 10.08 -2.90 -27.59
CA HIS A 421 10.67 -2.64 -26.26
C HIS A 421 9.74 -3.10 -25.12
N GLU A 422 8.45 -2.80 -25.21
CA GLU A 422 7.46 -3.15 -24.19
C GLU A 422 7.30 -4.67 -24.01
N LEU A 423 7.42 -5.46 -25.09
CA LEU A 423 7.43 -6.91 -24.97
C LEU A 423 8.66 -7.38 -24.18
N ARG A 424 9.85 -6.84 -24.47
CA ARG A 424 11.09 -7.23 -23.78
C ARG A 424 11.04 -6.89 -22.30
N LEU A 425 10.51 -5.72 -21.94
CA LEU A 425 10.26 -5.38 -20.54
C LEU A 425 9.30 -6.38 -19.88
N LEU A 426 8.20 -6.77 -20.54
CA LEU A 426 7.27 -7.79 -20.02
C LEU A 426 7.94 -9.13 -19.77
N LEU A 427 8.77 -9.58 -20.70
CA LEU A 427 9.52 -10.81 -20.55
C LEU A 427 10.48 -10.74 -19.35
N LEU A 428 11.11 -9.60 -19.12
CA LEU A 428 11.99 -9.40 -17.97
C LEU A 428 11.20 -9.32 -16.66
N ASP A 429 10.01 -8.71 -16.65
CA ASP A 429 9.13 -8.71 -15.47
C ASP A 429 8.65 -10.12 -15.10
N LEU A 430 8.31 -10.94 -16.10
CA LEU A 430 8.00 -12.36 -15.89
C LEU A 430 9.19 -13.09 -15.24
N LEU A 431 10.41 -12.84 -15.70
CA LEU A 431 11.63 -13.46 -15.14
C LEU A 431 11.98 -12.93 -13.74
N ARG A 432 11.67 -11.68 -13.44
CA ARG A 432 11.86 -11.07 -12.11
C ARG A 432 10.87 -11.64 -11.08
N ALA A 433 9.61 -11.78 -11.48
CA ALA A 433 8.52 -12.22 -10.61
C ALA A 433 8.43 -13.75 -10.48
N GLY A 434 8.80 -14.49 -11.52
CA GLY A 434 8.66 -15.94 -11.59
C GLY A 434 9.75 -16.73 -10.85
N GLN A 435 9.69 -18.06 -11.00
CA GLN A 435 10.74 -18.97 -10.53
C GLN A 435 12.07 -18.69 -11.25
N PRO A 436 13.20 -18.64 -10.52
CA PRO A 436 14.53 -18.49 -11.10
C PRO A 436 14.81 -19.57 -12.15
N LEU A 437 15.24 -19.16 -13.35
CA LEU A 437 15.62 -20.06 -14.43
C LEU A 437 17.14 -20.01 -14.64
N PRO A 438 17.94 -20.98 -14.11
CA PRO A 438 19.40 -20.94 -14.22
C PRO A 438 19.93 -20.83 -15.65
N ALA A 439 19.22 -21.43 -16.61
CA ALA A 439 19.56 -21.36 -18.04
C ALA A 439 19.44 -19.94 -18.65
N MET A 440 18.82 -18.99 -17.94
CA MET A 440 18.73 -17.58 -18.33
C MET A 440 19.92 -16.74 -17.86
N LEU A 441 20.84 -17.30 -17.05
CA LEU A 441 22.01 -16.57 -16.53
C LEU A 441 22.82 -15.88 -17.65
N GLN A 442 23.21 -16.63 -18.67
CA GLN A 442 24.02 -16.09 -19.78
C GLN A 442 23.23 -15.09 -20.65
N PRO A 443 21.99 -15.39 -21.13
CA PRO A 443 21.17 -14.42 -21.86
C PRO A 443 20.95 -13.09 -21.13
N LEU A 444 20.66 -13.14 -19.82
CA LEU A 444 20.45 -11.93 -19.02
C LEU A 444 21.76 -11.16 -18.79
N THR A 445 22.88 -11.86 -18.59
CA THR A 445 24.20 -11.22 -18.47
C THR A 445 24.59 -10.48 -19.75
N GLN A 446 24.36 -11.11 -20.91
CA GLN A 446 24.59 -10.47 -22.22
C GLN A 446 23.70 -9.24 -22.41
N ARG A 447 22.43 -9.32 -21.99
CA ARG A 447 21.51 -8.16 -22.05
C ARG A 447 21.95 -7.01 -21.15
N LEU A 448 22.35 -7.29 -19.91
CA LEU A 448 22.88 -6.27 -18.99
C LEU A 448 24.15 -5.60 -19.55
N ALA A 449 25.01 -6.35 -20.24
CA ALA A 449 26.26 -5.84 -20.81
C ALA A 449 26.12 -5.15 -22.17
N GLY A 450 24.98 -5.26 -22.85
CA GLY A 450 24.81 -4.74 -24.22
C GLY A 450 24.74 -3.22 -24.29
N SER A 451 25.67 -2.59 -25.02
CA SER A 451 25.72 -1.13 -25.20
C SER A 451 24.58 -0.56 -26.05
N GLY A 452 24.04 -1.35 -26.99
CA GLY A 452 22.90 -0.96 -27.82
C GLY A 452 21.52 -1.23 -27.20
N ILE A 453 21.47 -1.62 -25.91
CA ILE A 453 20.24 -1.99 -25.22
C ILE A 453 19.80 -0.85 -24.30
N HIS A 454 18.51 -0.55 -24.30
CA HIS A 454 17.94 0.51 -23.49
C HIS A 454 18.20 0.30 -21.99
N LEU A 455 18.49 1.37 -21.25
CA LEU A 455 18.88 1.31 -19.83
C LEU A 455 17.84 0.62 -18.95
N SER A 456 16.54 0.81 -19.23
CA SER A 456 15.47 0.11 -18.49
C SER A 456 15.56 -1.41 -18.66
N GLU A 457 15.73 -1.93 -19.88
CA GLU A 457 15.88 -3.38 -20.11
C GLU A 457 17.12 -3.94 -19.38
N ARG A 458 18.21 -3.17 -19.35
CA ARG A 458 19.44 -3.55 -18.64
C ARG A 458 19.20 -3.61 -17.13
N ALA A 459 18.53 -2.61 -16.56
CA ALA A 459 18.14 -2.59 -15.15
C ALA A 459 17.24 -3.78 -14.78
N HIS A 460 16.22 -4.07 -15.60
CA HIS A 460 15.32 -5.20 -15.39
C HIS A 460 16.05 -6.54 -15.51
N ALA A 461 17.01 -6.67 -16.44
CA ALA A 461 17.86 -7.85 -16.55
C ALA A 461 18.74 -8.06 -15.32
N ALA A 462 19.29 -6.98 -14.73
CA ALA A 462 20.06 -7.08 -13.49
C ALA A 462 19.20 -7.53 -12.30
N GLN A 463 17.95 -7.06 -12.20
CA GLN A 463 17.01 -7.55 -11.19
C GLN A 463 16.64 -9.02 -11.42
N ALA A 464 16.44 -9.45 -12.67
CA ALA A 464 16.20 -10.85 -12.96
C ALA A 464 17.43 -11.73 -12.63
N LEU A 465 18.65 -11.22 -12.86
CA LEU A 465 19.89 -11.91 -12.49
C LEU A 465 20.01 -12.08 -10.97
N SER A 466 19.74 -11.06 -10.17
CA SER A 466 19.86 -11.18 -8.71
C SER A 466 18.94 -12.25 -8.11
N ARG A 467 17.80 -12.54 -8.77
CA ARG A 467 16.89 -13.64 -8.41
C ARG A 467 17.51 -15.04 -8.63
N LEU A 468 18.58 -15.16 -9.43
CA LEU A 468 19.31 -16.42 -9.62
C LEU A 468 20.28 -16.75 -8.47
N GLY A 469 20.34 -15.93 -7.42
CA GLY A 469 21.24 -16.12 -6.28
C GLY A 469 22.68 -15.72 -6.59
N GLU A 470 23.63 -16.31 -5.86
CA GLU A 470 25.07 -16.01 -5.97
C GLU A 470 25.63 -15.98 -7.41
N PRO A 471 25.32 -16.94 -8.31
CA PRO A 471 25.79 -16.89 -9.68
C PRO A 471 25.33 -15.63 -10.43
N GLY A 472 24.09 -15.19 -10.17
CA GLY A 472 23.51 -14.01 -10.77
C GLY A 472 24.10 -12.73 -10.20
N THR A 473 24.23 -12.62 -8.88
CA THR A 473 24.89 -11.50 -8.20
C THR A 473 26.33 -11.33 -8.68
N HIS A 474 27.07 -12.43 -8.80
CA HIS A 474 28.44 -12.41 -9.34
C HIS A 474 28.48 -11.94 -10.80
N ALA A 475 27.54 -12.37 -11.64
CA ALA A 475 27.45 -11.88 -13.02
C ALA A 475 27.15 -10.38 -13.09
N VAL A 476 26.22 -9.87 -12.28
CA VAL A 476 25.94 -8.43 -12.17
C VAL A 476 27.21 -7.67 -11.76
N ARG A 477 27.96 -8.19 -10.77
CA ARG A 477 29.20 -7.56 -10.31
C ARG A 477 30.30 -7.53 -11.38
N GLN A 478 30.43 -8.60 -12.15
CA GLN A 478 31.38 -8.65 -13.27
C GLN A 478 31.03 -7.64 -14.37
N VAL A 479 29.74 -7.48 -14.67
CA VAL A 479 29.30 -6.48 -15.66
C VAL A 479 29.47 -5.07 -15.10
N TYR A 480 29.05 -4.81 -13.87
CA TYR A 480 29.24 -3.52 -13.18
C TYR A 480 30.68 -3.01 -13.28
N ARG A 481 31.69 -3.85 -12.99
CA ARG A 481 33.11 -3.47 -13.10
C ARG A 481 33.54 -3.04 -14.50
N LYS A 482 32.85 -3.50 -15.54
CA LYS A 482 33.11 -3.09 -16.93
C LYS A 482 32.36 -1.81 -17.30
N LEU A 483 31.24 -1.52 -16.63
CA LEU A 483 30.37 -0.38 -16.89
C LEU A 483 30.75 0.87 -16.10
N VAL A 484 31.36 0.71 -14.92
CA VAL A 484 31.62 1.84 -14.02
C VAL A 484 32.44 2.97 -14.69
N GLY A 485 33.33 2.63 -15.63
CA GLY A 485 34.14 3.60 -16.39
C GLY A 485 33.47 4.17 -17.65
N ASP A 486 32.20 3.87 -17.91
CA ASP A 486 31.45 4.37 -19.06
C ASP A 486 30.36 5.35 -18.61
N ASN A 487 30.51 6.62 -18.98
CA ASN A 487 29.64 7.72 -18.60
C ASN A 487 28.17 7.49 -19.02
N ASP A 488 27.93 6.84 -20.16
CA ASP A 488 26.57 6.54 -20.65
C ASP A 488 25.83 5.54 -19.76
N THR A 489 26.58 4.75 -18.98
CA THR A 489 26.04 3.73 -18.08
C THR A 489 26.13 4.12 -16.61
N ARG A 490 26.62 5.32 -16.30
CA ARG A 490 26.76 5.84 -14.94
C ARG A 490 25.45 5.78 -14.14
N SER A 491 24.34 6.20 -14.73
CA SER A 491 23.02 6.11 -14.07
C SER A 491 22.59 4.66 -13.83
N LEU A 492 22.91 3.72 -14.72
CA LEU A 492 22.63 2.30 -14.51
C LEU A 492 23.49 1.76 -13.37
N CYS A 493 24.78 2.10 -13.31
CA CYS A 493 25.66 1.75 -12.20
C CYS A 493 25.14 2.27 -10.85
N GLY A 494 24.67 3.52 -10.81
CA GLY A 494 24.00 4.08 -9.63
C GLY A 494 22.77 3.27 -9.23
N TYR A 495 21.93 2.91 -10.19
CA TYR A 495 20.79 2.03 -9.95
C TYR A 495 21.20 0.65 -9.37
N LEU A 496 22.21 -0.01 -9.97
CA LEU A 496 22.69 -1.33 -9.52
C LEU A 496 23.18 -1.32 -8.07
N LEU A 497 23.90 -0.26 -7.67
CA LEU A 497 24.37 -0.09 -6.29
C LEU A 497 23.22 0.21 -5.33
N SER A 498 22.30 1.12 -5.71
CA SER A 498 21.16 1.50 -4.85
C SER A 498 20.28 0.29 -4.52
N GLN A 499 20.09 -0.61 -5.47
CA GLN A 499 19.30 -1.83 -5.32
C GLN A 499 20.10 -3.02 -4.75
N ARG A 500 21.39 -2.83 -4.41
CA ARG A 500 22.32 -3.87 -3.91
C ARG A 500 22.36 -5.13 -4.79
N LEU A 501 22.21 -4.97 -6.11
CA LEU A 501 22.09 -6.10 -7.05
C LEU A 501 23.42 -6.84 -7.27
N ALA A 502 24.55 -6.19 -7.00
CA ALA A 502 25.89 -6.78 -7.02
C ALA A 502 26.36 -7.22 -5.62
N GLY A 503 25.45 -7.26 -4.63
CA GLY A 503 25.76 -7.47 -3.21
C GLY A 503 25.81 -6.16 -2.42
N GLN A 504 26.31 -6.23 -1.19
CA GLN A 504 26.54 -5.03 -0.38
C GLN A 504 27.60 -4.15 -1.04
N PRO A 505 27.26 -2.89 -1.39
CA PRO A 505 28.20 -1.98 -2.00
C PRO A 505 29.23 -1.54 -0.97
N HIS A 506 30.49 -1.53 -1.37
CA HIS A 506 31.56 -0.97 -0.56
C HIS A 506 31.76 0.50 -0.91
N TYR A 507 32.11 1.35 0.06
CA TYR A 507 32.29 2.80 -0.19
C TYR A 507 33.21 3.11 -1.39
N GLY A 508 34.24 2.30 -1.62
CA GLY A 508 35.16 2.46 -2.76
C GLY A 508 34.49 2.34 -4.14
N GLU A 509 33.44 1.52 -4.27
CA GLU A 509 32.65 1.42 -5.50
C GLU A 509 31.85 2.70 -5.76
N LEU A 510 31.39 3.38 -4.70
CA LEU A 510 30.72 4.67 -4.78
C LEU A 510 31.71 5.78 -5.14
N LEU A 511 32.87 5.83 -4.48
CA LEU A 511 33.91 6.83 -4.80
C LEU A 511 34.34 6.76 -6.27
N GLU A 512 34.51 5.55 -6.81
CA GLU A 512 34.82 5.37 -8.23
C GLU A 512 33.71 5.92 -9.13
N LEU A 513 32.44 5.66 -8.81
CA LEU A 513 31.30 6.13 -9.61
C LEU A 513 31.16 7.67 -9.60
N TYR A 514 31.48 8.32 -8.48
CA TYR A 514 31.52 9.79 -8.40
C TYR A 514 32.76 10.36 -9.09
N ARG A 515 33.91 9.67 -9.04
CA ARG A 515 35.14 10.10 -9.72
C ARG A 515 34.95 10.23 -11.22
N GLN A 516 34.25 9.29 -11.85
CA GLN A 516 34.00 9.32 -13.29
C GLN A 516 33.18 10.55 -13.76
N ALA A 517 32.42 11.16 -12.85
CA ALA A 517 31.69 12.41 -13.13
C ALA A 517 32.60 13.62 -13.24
N ALA A 518 33.75 13.58 -12.56
CA ALA A 518 34.72 14.67 -12.55
C ALA A 518 35.41 14.86 -13.91
N ASP A 519 35.47 13.78 -14.71
CA ASP A 519 36.27 13.71 -15.93
C ASP A 519 35.45 13.85 -17.24
N GLY A 520 34.11 13.96 -17.16
CA GLY A 520 33.22 13.93 -18.34
C GLY A 520 32.02 14.88 -18.28
N PRO A 521 31.31 15.12 -19.41
CA PRO A 521 30.17 16.02 -19.45
C PRO A 521 29.01 15.49 -18.59
N HIS A 522 28.52 16.34 -17.68
CA HIS A 522 27.37 16.06 -16.84
C HIS A 522 26.06 16.34 -17.58
N THR A 523 25.11 15.41 -17.56
CA THR A 523 23.80 15.52 -18.21
C THR A 523 22.68 15.08 -17.26
N ALA A 524 21.43 15.37 -17.59
CA ALA A 524 20.30 14.86 -16.81
C ALA A 524 20.19 13.32 -16.81
N TYR A 525 20.75 12.65 -17.83
CA TYR A 525 20.64 11.20 -18.04
C TYR A 525 21.71 10.39 -17.29
N ASN A 526 22.84 10.99 -16.89
CA ASN A 526 23.91 10.33 -16.13
C ASN A 526 23.96 10.75 -14.65
N SER A 527 22.97 11.51 -14.17
CA SER A 527 22.89 11.93 -12.77
C SER A 527 22.59 10.77 -11.81
N LEU A 528 23.25 10.78 -10.66
CA LEU A 528 23.08 9.83 -9.55
C LEU A 528 22.09 10.30 -8.48
N THR A 529 21.66 11.57 -8.52
CA THR A 529 20.81 12.19 -7.49
C THR A 529 19.52 11.43 -7.17
N ARG A 530 19.00 10.65 -8.12
CA ARG A 530 17.72 9.93 -8.01
C ARG A 530 17.82 8.59 -7.28
N TRP A 531 19.03 8.09 -7.01
CA TRP A 531 19.23 6.71 -6.55
C TRP A 531 19.47 6.56 -5.05
N GLY A 532 19.43 7.65 -4.27
CA GLY A 532 19.54 7.56 -2.80
C GLY A 532 20.81 6.86 -2.31
N LEU A 533 21.92 6.94 -3.07
CA LEU A 533 23.13 6.14 -2.83
C LEU A 533 23.74 6.28 -1.43
N HIS A 534 23.44 7.35 -0.71
CA HIS A 534 23.88 7.51 0.67
C HIS A 534 23.32 6.38 1.54
N GLU A 535 22.08 5.93 1.34
CA GLU A 535 21.41 4.89 2.14
C GLU A 535 22.10 3.52 2.08
N VAL A 536 22.85 3.24 1.00
CA VAL A 536 23.51 1.95 0.84
C VAL A 536 24.89 1.87 1.50
N VAL A 537 25.46 2.99 1.94
CA VAL A 537 26.73 3.03 2.69
C VAL A 537 26.53 2.38 4.06
N ALA A 538 27.31 1.35 4.37
CA ALA A 538 27.29 0.70 5.68
C ALA A 538 27.72 1.69 6.79
N GLU A 539 27.11 1.59 7.98
CA GLU A 539 27.39 2.53 9.09
C GLU A 539 28.87 2.60 9.47
N SER A 540 29.57 1.47 9.43
CA SER A 540 31.02 1.38 9.68
C SER A 540 31.89 2.06 8.62
N GLU A 541 31.35 2.30 7.42
CA GLU A 541 32.07 2.88 6.29
C GLU A 541 31.76 4.37 6.07
N ILE A 542 30.76 4.92 6.77
CA ILE A 542 30.29 6.30 6.57
C ILE A 542 31.45 7.30 6.68
N ALA A 543 32.26 7.21 7.74
CA ALA A 543 33.36 8.14 7.96
C ALA A 543 34.41 8.09 6.84
N VAL A 544 34.81 6.89 6.42
CA VAL A 544 35.82 6.71 5.35
C VAL A 544 35.27 7.13 3.99
N CYS A 545 33.98 6.93 3.75
CA CYS A 545 33.30 7.39 2.54
C CYS A 545 33.27 8.94 2.47
N LEU A 546 32.95 9.60 3.58
CA LEU A 546 32.98 11.06 3.68
C LEU A 546 34.38 11.62 3.43
N ASP A 547 35.42 11.02 4.04
CA ASP A 547 36.82 11.41 3.81
C ASP A 547 37.17 11.34 2.31
N GLY A 548 36.84 10.23 1.65
CA GLY A 548 37.12 10.05 0.23
C GLY A 548 36.34 11.00 -0.69
N MET A 549 35.12 11.40 -0.32
CA MET A 549 34.35 12.38 -1.10
C MET A 549 34.95 13.79 -1.00
N VAL A 550 35.46 14.18 0.18
CA VAL A 550 36.17 15.45 0.35
C VAL A 550 37.47 15.47 -0.46
N GLU A 551 38.23 14.37 -0.47
CA GLU A 551 39.43 14.29 -1.31
C GLU A 551 39.09 14.42 -2.81
N LEU A 552 38.04 13.73 -3.26
CA LEU A 552 37.60 13.75 -4.65
C LEU A 552 37.10 15.13 -5.11
N TRP A 553 36.50 15.90 -4.20
CA TRP A 553 36.00 17.24 -4.49
C TRP A 553 37.06 18.17 -5.08
N HIS A 554 38.24 18.17 -4.47
CA HIS A 554 39.36 19.00 -4.90
C HIS A 554 39.85 18.63 -6.30
N GLN A 555 39.54 17.43 -6.77
CA GLN A 555 39.88 16.89 -8.09
C GLN A 555 38.74 17.09 -9.11
N THR A 556 37.55 17.48 -8.66
CA THR A 556 36.36 17.62 -9.50
C THR A 556 36.27 19.05 -10.03
N ALA A 557 36.34 19.24 -11.35
CA ALA A 557 36.24 20.56 -11.97
C ALA A 557 34.80 20.96 -12.33
N ASP A 558 33.94 20.00 -12.65
CA ASP A 558 32.56 20.23 -13.11
C ASP A 558 31.62 20.65 -11.97
N GLU A 559 30.90 21.77 -12.14
CA GLU A 559 30.01 22.33 -11.12
C GLU A 559 28.77 21.46 -10.85
N ALA A 560 28.25 20.76 -11.87
CA ALA A 560 27.08 19.90 -11.70
C ALA A 560 27.44 18.62 -10.94
N ALA A 561 28.59 18.02 -11.24
CA ALA A 561 29.16 16.91 -10.48
C ALA A 561 29.43 17.29 -9.02
N ARG A 562 29.96 18.50 -8.79
CA ARG A 562 30.11 19.09 -7.45
C ARG A 562 28.77 19.20 -6.72
N ALA A 563 27.74 19.77 -7.34
CA ALA A 563 26.42 19.88 -6.72
C ALA A 563 25.82 18.52 -6.35
N GLU A 564 26.00 17.51 -7.20
CA GLU A 564 25.58 16.13 -6.94
C GLU A 564 26.35 15.49 -5.77
N MET A 565 27.68 15.66 -5.73
CA MET A 565 28.53 15.20 -4.61
C MET A 565 28.13 15.85 -3.29
N LEU A 566 27.90 17.16 -3.30
CA LEU A 566 27.49 17.92 -2.12
C LEU A 566 26.20 17.35 -1.53
N ARG A 567 25.19 17.07 -2.38
CA ARG A 567 23.93 16.45 -1.94
C ARG A 567 24.17 15.08 -1.30
N PHE A 568 25.02 14.25 -1.89
CA PHE A 568 25.37 12.95 -1.33
C PHE A 568 26.05 13.07 0.05
N VAL A 569 27.07 13.92 0.16
CA VAL A 569 27.80 14.16 1.41
C VAL A 569 26.89 14.71 2.50
N LEU A 570 26.01 15.66 2.19
CA LEU A 570 25.03 16.21 3.13
C LEU A 570 24.14 15.10 3.72
N CYS A 571 23.50 14.29 2.88
CA CYS A 571 22.64 13.20 3.34
C CYS A 571 23.43 12.15 4.15
N LEU A 572 24.66 11.86 3.74
CA LEU A 572 25.52 10.90 4.43
C LEU A 572 26.02 11.42 5.79
N LEU A 573 26.32 12.72 5.90
CA LEU A 573 26.70 13.37 7.15
C LEU A 573 25.54 13.41 8.15
N VAL A 574 24.32 13.70 7.70
CA VAL A 574 23.13 13.63 8.54
C VAL A 574 22.95 12.22 9.11
N ARG A 575 23.18 11.18 8.28
CA ARG A 575 23.18 9.78 8.76
C ARG A 575 24.28 9.55 9.80
N TYR A 576 25.52 9.96 9.54
CA TYR A 576 26.63 9.84 10.51
C TYR A 576 26.28 10.42 11.88
N LEU A 577 25.73 11.64 11.91
CA LEU A 577 25.34 12.33 13.13
C LEU A 577 24.22 11.63 13.89
N ASN A 578 23.36 10.88 13.20
CA ASN A 578 22.28 10.13 13.84
C ASN A 578 22.73 8.73 14.29
N THR A 579 23.76 8.14 13.68
CA THR A 579 24.15 6.74 13.93
C THR A 579 25.29 6.57 14.93
N VAL A 580 26.27 7.47 14.96
CA VAL A 580 27.52 7.23 15.71
C VAL A 580 27.39 7.61 17.19
N ALA A 581 27.79 6.76 18.13
CA ALA A 581 27.68 7.05 19.56
C ALA A 581 28.56 8.25 20.02
N ALA A 582 29.82 8.31 19.56
CA ALA A 582 30.77 9.38 19.88
C ALA A 582 31.36 9.94 18.58
N LEU A 583 31.25 11.25 18.38
CA LEU A 583 31.68 11.87 17.14
C LEU A 583 33.20 11.99 17.09
N ASP A 584 33.79 11.59 15.96
CA ASP A 584 35.14 11.99 15.61
C ASP A 584 35.16 13.46 15.20
N GLU A 585 35.39 14.33 16.19
CA GLU A 585 35.46 15.77 15.96
C GLU A 585 36.56 16.13 14.94
N THR A 586 37.67 15.38 14.86
CA THR A 586 38.76 15.72 13.93
C THR A 586 38.36 15.60 12.46
N ARG A 587 37.44 14.68 12.15
CA ARG A 587 36.89 14.48 10.81
C ARG A 587 35.67 15.35 10.51
N LEU A 588 34.86 15.62 11.53
CA LEU A 588 33.62 16.39 11.39
C LEU A 588 33.85 17.79 10.80
N PHE A 589 34.88 18.50 11.26
CA PHE A 589 35.17 19.86 10.78
C PHE A 589 35.57 19.92 9.30
N PRO A 590 36.50 19.10 8.79
CA PRO A 590 36.77 19.00 7.35
C PRO A 590 35.52 18.75 6.51
N TRP A 591 34.60 17.89 6.95
CA TRP A 591 33.37 17.60 6.20
C TRP A 591 32.40 18.79 6.19
N LEU A 592 32.28 19.52 7.31
CA LEU A 592 31.50 20.77 7.37
C LEU A 592 32.13 21.88 6.52
N GLY A 593 33.46 22.00 6.53
CA GLY A 593 34.19 22.92 5.67
C GLY A 593 33.99 22.62 4.18
N PHE A 594 33.99 21.33 3.81
CA PHE A 594 33.62 20.89 2.45
C PHE A 594 32.21 21.34 2.06
N ILE A 595 31.23 21.18 2.95
CA ILE A 595 29.85 21.62 2.69
C ILE A 595 29.83 23.12 2.41
N ASN A 596 30.56 23.91 3.20
CA ASN A 596 30.64 25.36 3.02
C ASN A 596 31.17 25.76 1.64
N LEU A 597 32.30 25.17 1.25
CA LEU A 597 32.99 25.50 0.00
C LEU A 597 32.19 25.13 -1.26
N GLY A 598 31.24 24.21 -1.14
CA GLY A 598 30.46 23.71 -2.28
C GLY A 598 29.13 24.41 -2.53
N ILE A 599 28.70 25.33 -1.67
CA ILE A 599 27.40 25.98 -1.75
C ILE A 599 27.49 27.24 -2.61
N VAL A 600 26.81 27.21 -3.75
CA VAL A 600 26.56 28.42 -4.57
C VAL A 600 25.16 28.99 -4.32
N ASP A 601 24.19 28.15 -3.89
CA ASP A 601 22.82 28.56 -3.56
C ASP A 601 22.18 27.62 -2.50
N PRO A 602 22.08 28.03 -1.22
CA PRO A 602 21.64 27.15 -0.12
C PRO A 602 20.11 27.01 -0.07
N HIS A 603 19.58 25.86 -0.52
CA HIS A 603 18.15 25.59 -0.36
C HIS A 603 17.81 25.22 1.11
N PRO A 604 16.86 25.92 1.79
CA PRO A 604 16.65 25.78 3.25
C PRO A 604 16.33 24.37 3.78
N TRP A 605 15.71 23.52 2.97
CA TRP A 605 15.35 22.16 3.38
C TRP A 605 16.57 21.25 3.58
N LEU A 606 17.68 21.49 2.88
CA LEU A 606 18.93 20.71 2.98
C LEU A 606 19.57 20.86 4.37
N PHE A 607 19.45 22.05 4.97
CA PHE A 607 20.04 22.35 6.27
C PHE A 607 19.14 21.99 7.44
N ASN A 608 17.84 21.82 7.22
CA ASN A 608 16.92 21.40 8.28
C ASN A 608 17.33 20.06 8.88
N GLY A 609 17.69 19.08 8.04
CA GLY A 609 18.14 17.77 8.51
C GLY A 609 19.43 17.83 9.33
N LEU A 610 20.43 18.57 8.83
CA LEU A 610 21.71 18.77 9.53
C LEU A 610 21.51 19.53 10.86
N ARG A 611 20.69 20.58 10.84
CA ARG A 611 20.33 21.36 12.03
C ARG A 611 19.65 20.51 13.09
N THR A 612 18.63 19.74 12.70
CA THR A 612 17.92 18.87 13.64
C THR A 612 18.85 17.80 14.22
N ALA A 613 19.72 17.19 13.40
CA ALA A 613 20.68 16.19 13.88
C ALA A 613 21.69 16.78 14.88
N LEU A 614 22.21 18.00 14.63
CA LEU A 614 23.11 18.69 15.54
C LEU A 614 22.42 19.16 16.82
N GLN A 615 21.16 19.60 16.76
CA GLN A 615 20.37 20.00 17.93
C GLN A 615 20.12 18.84 18.91
N GLN A 616 20.07 17.61 18.41
CA GLN A 616 19.95 16.42 19.25
C GLN A 616 21.26 16.08 20.01
N ARG A 617 22.37 16.80 19.72
CA ARG A 617 23.69 16.61 20.33
C ARG A 617 24.28 17.91 20.86
N PRO A 618 23.77 18.43 22.00
CA PRO A 618 24.16 19.72 22.54
C PRO A 618 25.64 19.82 22.92
N GLU A 619 26.29 18.71 23.29
CA GLU A 619 27.72 18.66 23.60
C GLU A 619 28.60 18.94 22.37
N THR A 620 28.18 18.48 21.19
CA THR A 620 28.88 18.73 19.93
C THR A 620 28.72 20.17 19.46
N ALA A 621 27.51 20.73 19.63
CA ALA A 621 27.28 22.15 19.37
C ALA A 621 28.18 23.03 20.26
N ARG A 622 28.41 22.62 21.51
CA ARG A 622 29.32 23.27 22.45
C ARG A 622 30.80 23.11 22.07
N GLY A 623 31.23 21.93 21.63
CA GLY A 623 32.59 21.72 21.09
C GLY A 623 32.86 22.48 19.78
N LEU A 624 31.86 22.60 18.90
CA LEU A 624 31.89 23.47 17.71
C LEU A 624 32.04 24.95 18.11
N LEU A 625 31.31 25.39 19.13
CA LEU A 625 31.43 26.73 19.71
C LEU A 625 32.82 26.98 20.31
N ASP A 626 33.33 26.06 21.13
CA ASP A 626 34.62 26.20 21.82
C ASP A 626 35.82 26.21 20.84
N ARG A 627 35.73 25.47 19.72
CA ARG A 627 36.73 25.52 18.65
C ARG A 627 36.58 26.70 17.70
N ALA A 628 35.36 27.11 17.37
CA ALA A 628 35.14 28.38 16.69
C ALA A 628 35.75 29.53 17.50
N ALA A 629 35.57 29.52 18.82
CA ALA A 629 36.16 30.48 19.74
C ALA A 629 37.70 30.41 19.82
N SER A 630 38.33 29.29 19.42
CA SER A 630 39.78 29.11 19.39
C SER A 630 40.38 29.12 17.97
N HIS A 631 39.57 29.39 16.95
CA HIS A 631 40.03 29.67 15.58
C HIS A 631 40.91 30.93 15.60
N PRO A 632 42.05 30.99 14.86
CA PRO A 632 43.00 32.11 14.93
C PRO A 632 42.36 33.50 14.73
N GLY A 633 41.31 33.59 13.90
CA GLY A 633 40.53 34.81 13.67
C GLY A 633 39.47 35.15 14.73
N LEU A 634 39.25 34.29 15.72
CA LEU A 634 38.22 34.40 16.77
C LEU A 634 38.79 34.24 18.19
N VAL A 635 40.11 34.07 18.33
CA VAL A 635 40.83 34.01 19.62
C VAL A 635 40.58 35.29 20.41
N GLY A 636 39.88 35.18 21.54
CA GLY A 636 39.55 36.30 22.44
C GLY A 636 38.05 36.48 22.72
N CYS A 637 37.18 35.78 21.99
CA CYS A 637 35.73 35.81 22.21
C CYS A 637 35.30 34.78 23.28
N GLY A 638 35.14 35.20 24.54
CA GLY A 638 34.61 34.34 25.63
C GLY A 638 33.07 34.43 25.77
N PHE A 639 32.41 33.30 26.06
CA PHE A 639 30.94 33.18 26.07
C PHE A 639 30.36 32.87 27.49
N LEU A 640 29.34 33.66 27.93
CA LEU A 640 28.41 33.61 29.11
C LEU A 640 28.75 34.54 30.32
N GLU A 641 27.84 35.12 31.16
CA GLU A 641 26.45 34.87 31.63
C GLU A 641 25.64 36.18 31.99
N GLN A 642 24.29 36.08 31.95
CA GLN A 642 23.21 36.81 32.67
C GLN A 642 22.52 38.13 32.20
N GLU A 643 21.17 38.01 32.29
CA GLU A 643 20.00 38.92 32.39
C GLU A 643 19.79 40.14 31.47
N LEU A 644 18.65 40.10 30.78
CA LEU A 644 18.10 41.10 29.84
C LEU A 644 17.84 42.47 30.49
N PRO A 645 18.27 43.58 29.85
CA PRO A 645 17.54 44.84 29.91
C PRO A 645 16.66 45.01 28.67
N GLY A 646 15.47 45.56 28.89
CA GLY A 646 14.40 45.71 27.91
C GLY A 646 14.73 46.63 26.74
N ALA A 647 13.89 46.50 25.72
CA ALA A 647 13.88 47.25 24.48
C ALA A 647 14.18 48.75 24.70
N ASP A 648 15.24 49.24 24.06
CA ASP A 648 15.13 50.30 23.07
C ASP A 648 16.49 50.59 22.37
N GLU A 649 16.37 50.73 21.05
CA GLU A 649 17.16 51.52 20.10
C GLU A 649 18.71 51.49 20.15
N GLN A 650 19.35 51.10 19.04
CA GLN A 650 19.76 52.05 17.99
C GLN A 650 20.48 51.35 16.83
N GLN A 651 20.10 51.79 15.62
CA GLN A 651 20.65 51.41 14.33
C GLN A 651 22.06 51.99 14.11
N ALA A 652 22.94 51.23 13.47
CA ALA A 652 24.06 51.77 12.70
C ALA A 652 24.29 50.92 11.45
N GLU A 653 24.40 51.61 10.32
CA GLU A 653 24.49 51.10 8.95
C GLU A 653 25.83 50.38 8.69
N ALA A 654 25.77 49.21 8.05
CA ALA A 654 26.91 48.59 7.38
C ALA A 654 26.45 47.82 6.13
N GLN A 655 26.87 48.36 4.99
CA GLN A 655 27.01 47.86 3.61
C GLN A 655 26.34 46.51 3.21
N GLU A 656 25.54 46.62 2.15
CA GLU A 656 24.79 45.56 1.48
C GLU A 656 25.70 44.46 0.94
N SER A 657 25.48 43.25 1.45
CA SER A 657 25.84 41.98 0.85
C SER A 657 24.57 41.44 0.19
N ASP A 658 24.70 41.01 -1.07
CA ASP A 658 23.59 40.68 -1.98
C ASP A 658 22.89 39.33 -1.68
N TYR A 659 22.71 38.97 -0.41
CA TYR A 659 21.87 37.84 0.01
C TYR A 659 21.02 38.22 1.23
N LEU A 660 19.70 38.27 1.03
CA LEU A 660 18.70 38.60 2.05
C LEU A 660 18.62 37.47 3.09
N CYS A 661 19.18 37.74 4.27
CA CYS A 661 18.77 37.09 5.52
C CYS A 661 17.25 37.28 5.70
N PRO A 662 16.47 36.25 6.07
CA PRO A 662 15.02 36.42 6.29
C PRO A 662 14.79 37.57 7.29
N GLU A 663 13.85 38.47 6.98
CA GLU A 663 13.58 39.70 7.78
C GLU A 663 13.61 39.52 9.31
N PRO A 664 13.09 38.42 9.90
CA PRO A 664 13.10 38.24 11.36
C PRO A 664 14.50 38.16 11.97
N TYR A 665 15.52 37.84 11.19
CA TYR A 665 16.88 37.54 11.65
C TYR A 665 17.92 38.60 11.23
N GLN A 666 17.54 39.54 10.36
CA GLN A 666 18.40 40.66 9.94
C GLN A 666 18.94 41.52 11.10
N PRO A 667 18.15 41.85 12.15
CA PRO A 667 18.65 42.65 13.26
C PRO A 667 19.72 41.91 14.07
N ALA A 668 19.57 40.60 14.22
CA ALA A 668 20.50 39.75 14.97
C ALA A 668 21.82 39.55 14.21
N VAL A 669 21.78 39.41 12.88
CA VAL A 669 22.96 39.33 12.02
C VAL A 669 23.72 40.66 11.98
N ALA A 670 23.01 41.80 11.90
CA ALA A 670 23.62 43.13 11.93
C ALA A 670 24.29 43.43 13.28
N ALA A 671 23.64 43.08 14.39
CA ALA A 671 24.21 43.24 15.73
C ALA A 671 25.47 42.38 15.95
N LEU A 672 25.51 41.16 15.39
CA LEU A 672 26.69 40.29 15.46
C LEU A 672 27.85 40.82 14.60
N ARG A 673 27.57 41.39 13.41
CA ARG A 673 28.57 42.03 12.54
C ARG A 673 29.27 43.19 13.24
N GLN A 674 28.50 44.06 13.89
CA GLN A 674 29.02 45.22 14.62
C GLN A 674 29.85 44.84 15.86
N GLN A 675 29.54 43.70 16.50
CA GLN A 675 30.28 43.18 17.65
C GLN A 675 31.62 42.51 17.29
N LEU A 676 31.69 41.82 16.15
CA LEU A 676 32.93 41.20 15.64
C LEU A 676 33.97 42.24 15.19
N GLU A 677 33.55 43.41 14.69
CA GLU A 677 34.45 44.53 14.35
C GLU A 677 34.95 45.31 15.59
N GLY A 678 34.25 45.18 16.72
CA GLY A 678 34.50 45.94 17.95
C GLY A 678 35.28 45.23 19.05
N THR A 679 35.78 44.00 18.85
CA THR A 679 36.42 43.17 19.89
C THR A 679 35.55 42.96 21.15
N VAL A 680 34.22 42.77 21.00
CA VAL A 680 33.35 42.39 22.12
C VAL A 680 32.46 41.21 21.71
N ALA A 681 32.44 40.17 22.56
CA ALA A 681 31.82 38.88 22.27
C ALA A 681 30.27 38.89 22.38
N PRO A 682 29.53 38.14 21.53
CA PRO A 682 28.09 37.92 21.71
C PRO A 682 27.83 36.83 22.75
N LEU A 683 26.98 37.09 23.74
CA LEU A 683 26.81 36.20 24.90
C LEU A 683 25.76 35.07 24.74
N THR A 684 25.12 34.92 23.59
CA THR A 684 24.45 33.67 23.17
C THR A 684 24.28 33.70 21.65
N CYS A 685 24.73 32.66 20.95
CA CYS A 685 24.59 32.56 19.49
C CYS A 685 23.58 31.46 19.17
N ASP A 686 22.51 31.80 18.46
CA ASP A 686 21.57 30.82 17.88
C ASP A 686 22.36 29.83 17.01
N SER A 687 22.01 28.54 17.04
CA SER A 687 22.72 27.50 16.27
C SER A 687 22.77 27.83 14.77
N TYR A 688 21.80 28.59 14.27
CA TYR A 688 21.72 29.14 12.91
C TYR A 688 22.77 30.24 12.66
N LEU A 689 22.93 31.18 13.60
CA LEU A 689 23.94 32.25 13.55
C LEU A 689 25.35 31.70 13.72
N LEU A 690 25.52 30.65 14.53
CA LEU A 690 26.80 29.97 14.70
C LEU A 690 27.27 29.31 13.40
N GLY A 691 26.35 28.68 12.66
CA GLY A 691 26.63 28.15 11.32
C GLY A 691 27.13 29.25 10.40
N LEU A 692 26.39 30.37 10.30
CA LEU A 692 26.76 31.50 9.46
C LEU A 692 28.11 32.13 9.84
N VAL A 693 28.45 32.23 11.14
CA VAL A 693 29.74 32.80 11.61
C VAL A 693 30.91 31.87 11.35
N ILE A 694 30.75 30.57 11.58
CA ILE A 694 31.78 29.57 11.25
C ILE A 694 32.02 29.54 9.74
N PHE A 695 30.95 29.66 8.95
CA PHE A 695 31.02 29.65 7.49
C PHE A 695 31.62 30.93 6.89
N ASP A 696 31.31 32.12 7.42
CA ASP A 696 31.89 33.41 6.99
C ASP A 696 33.38 33.55 7.38
N ALA A 697 33.77 33.04 8.56
CA ALA A 697 35.17 33.05 9.00
C ALA A 697 36.08 32.15 8.15
N ILE A 698 35.57 31.00 7.69
CA ILE A 698 36.27 30.09 6.78
C ILE A 698 36.37 30.70 5.36
N GLU A 699 35.34 31.41 4.91
CA GLU A 699 35.31 32.08 3.59
C GLU A 699 36.36 33.20 3.49
N ARG A 700 36.53 34.01 4.55
CA ARG A 700 37.53 35.10 4.58
C ARG A 700 38.98 34.61 4.51
N GLU A 701 39.30 33.48 5.13
CA GLU A 701 40.67 32.92 5.09
C GLU A 701 40.97 32.31 3.72
N THR A 702 39.95 31.73 3.06
CA THR A 702 40.05 31.20 1.69
C THR A 702 40.29 32.33 0.67
N LEU A 703 39.65 33.49 0.86
CA LEU A 703 39.86 34.70 0.05
C LEU A 703 41.21 35.39 0.36
N ALA A 704 41.67 35.37 1.62
CA ALA A 704 42.97 35.93 2.01
C ALA A 704 44.16 35.05 1.57
N GLY A 705 43.98 33.75 1.42
CA GLY A 705 44.98 32.82 0.89
C GLY A 705 45.08 32.77 -0.64
N GLN A 706 44.15 33.42 -1.36
CA GLN A 706 44.16 33.57 -2.82
C GLN A 706 44.56 34.98 -3.31
N ALA A 707 44.97 35.87 -2.39
CA ALA A 707 45.43 37.23 -2.69
C ALA A 707 46.94 37.34 -2.87
#